data_AF-A0A8D1N9G5-F1
#
_entry.id   AF-A0A8D1N9G5-F1
#
_cell.length_a   1.000
_cell.length_b   1.000
_cell.length_c   1.000
_cell.angle_alpha   90.00
_cell.angle_beta   90.00
_cell.angle_gamma   90.00
#
_symmetry.space_group_name_H-M   'P 1'
#
loop_
_entity.id
_entity.type
_entity.pdbx_description
1 polymer ?
#
loop_
_entity_poly.entity_id
_entity_poly.type
_entity_poly.pdbx_seq_one_letter_code
_entity_poly.pdbx_strand_id
1 'polypeptide(L)'
;MVTAASTYLFEATEKRFYFKNVSILIPESWKNITQYKRPKQESYKHADVIVAPPTVPGRDEPYTKQFTKCGEKAEYIHFTPDFVLGKKQNEFGPSDCLCTSGPISAGACLMSTIMMSLSTARSQRKLKRQGITGINGVNKCQGGSCATRPCRTDANTKLYEKDCQFFPDKYQIEKTSIMFMQGIDSVAEFCNEKNHNREAPSLQNKKCDSRSTWEVISSSEDFNITEVMVAPPPAPVFSLLKISERIVCLVLDKSGSMSNFNRLNRMNQAAKYFLMQIVENGSWVGMVHFDNTASIRSDLIQITGSNERDKLLGSLPTTATGGTSICSGIRRAFEVIRKLYSHTDGSEIVLLTDGEDNTAGACVDEVKQSGAIIHFIALGPSADKAVIEMSTATGGVHFYATDEAENNGLIDAFGALASGNTDISQQSLQLESKGLKLNSNEWLNGTVIIDSTVGKDTFFLVTWVQQRPDISLLDPNGTLMGSFTVDAVSKMAHLSIPGTAKVGVWTYSLQAKANPETLTITVNSRAANSAVPPITVNAKMNKDTSSFPSPMIVYAEILQGYIPILGAGVTAFIESNTGKREVLELLDNGAGADSIKNDGVYSRYFTAYSENGRYSLKVRALGGASAVTRNLRHPLNRAAYIPGWVVNGKIEENPPRPEIDENTQTNLESFTRTAIGGAFVVSNVPNGPLPDLYPPSQITDLEATSDEDEIRITWTAPGDDFDVGTVEQYIIRISGSLLDLRDNFDDALQINTSALLPSEANTKESFAFKPGNLSEENATHIFIAIRSVDKSNLTSKVSNIAQVALFTPEADYTPDDSHPDPGPAKSGVSISTLVLIVVGSVVIVSLILSVTICILNKNRNTRRPRTGF
;
A
#
# COMPACT_ATOMS: atom_id res chain seq x y z
N MET A 1 -4.19 27.47 7.34
CA MET A 1 -4.63 26.07 7.11
C MET A 1 -4.86 25.33 8.44
N VAL A 2 -3.82 24.81 9.12
CA VAL A 2 -4.00 23.94 10.31
C VAL A 2 -4.78 24.58 11.47
N THR A 3 -4.61 25.88 11.73
CA THR A 3 -5.39 26.60 12.75
C THR A 3 -6.90 26.60 12.46
N ALA A 4 -7.28 26.83 11.20
CA ALA A 4 -8.67 26.78 10.78
C ALA A 4 -9.19 25.33 10.79
N ALA A 5 -8.37 24.39 10.31
CA ALA A 5 -8.67 22.96 10.37
C ALA A 5 -8.93 22.49 11.81
N SER A 6 -8.17 22.97 12.78
CA SER A 6 -8.40 22.63 14.20
C SER A 6 -9.79 23.04 14.70
N THR A 7 -10.29 24.19 14.24
CA THR A 7 -11.63 24.67 14.62
C THR A 7 -12.70 23.85 13.92
N TYR A 8 -12.50 23.55 12.64
CA TYR A 8 -13.42 22.75 11.86
C TYR A 8 -13.51 21.30 12.39
N LEU A 9 -12.37 20.68 12.72
CA LEU A 9 -12.28 19.34 13.33
C LEU A 9 -13.07 19.29 14.64
N PHE A 10 -12.97 20.34 15.44
CA PHE A 10 -13.67 20.46 16.71
C PHE A 10 -15.19 20.45 16.52
N GLU A 11 -15.72 21.25 15.60
CA GLU A 11 -17.16 21.26 15.33
C GLU A 11 -17.63 19.93 14.68
N ALA A 12 -16.88 19.41 13.70
CA ALA A 12 -17.22 18.17 12.99
C ALA A 12 -17.20 16.92 13.89
N THR A 13 -16.52 16.98 15.04
CA THR A 13 -16.42 15.87 16.00
C THR A 13 -17.25 16.08 17.25
N GLU A 14 -18.31 16.88 17.17
CA GLU A 14 -19.19 17.21 18.30
C GLU A 14 -18.40 17.76 19.50
N LYS A 15 -17.43 18.64 19.23
CA LYS A 15 -16.61 19.37 20.21
C LYS A 15 -15.66 18.49 21.04
N ARG A 16 -15.04 17.50 20.40
CA ARG A 16 -14.14 16.54 21.06
C ARG A 16 -12.67 16.72 20.69
N PHE A 17 -12.37 16.83 19.39
CA PHE A 17 -10.99 16.78 18.91
C PHE A 17 -10.51 18.11 18.34
N TYR A 18 -9.25 18.45 18.56
CA TYR A 18 -8.61 19.63 18.00
C TYR A 18 -7.08 19.42 17.97
N PHE A 19 -6.37 20.20 17.14
CA PHE A 19 -4.91 20.15 17.11
C PHE A 19 -4.33 21.00 18.23
N LYS A 20 -3.74 20.37 19.25
CA LYS A 20 -3.08 21.09 20.34
C LYS A 20 -1.65 21.51 19.98
N ASN A 21 -0.83 20.55 19.58
CA ASN A 21 0.58 20.74 19.21
C ASN A 21 0.80 20.24 17.79
N VAL A 22 1.53 21.00 16.98
CA VAL A 22 1.85 20.64 15.60
C VAL A 22 3.35 20.80 15.39
N SER A 23 4.04 19.68 15.21
CA SER A 23 5.45 19.63 14.84
C SER A 23 5.59 19.66 13.32
N ILE A 24 6.37 20.59 12.78
CA ILE A 24 6.65 20.70 11.35
C ILE A 24 8.12 20.36 11.14
N LEU A 25 8.37 19.23 10.46
CA LEU A 25 9.70 18.82 10.04
C LEU A 25 10.14 19.65 8.83
N ILE A 26 11.25 20.37 8.99
CA ILE A 26 11.87 21.21 7.98
C ILE A 26 13.05 20.44 7.36
N PRO A 27 13.09 20.32 6.01
CA PRO A 27 14.19 19.65 5.32
C PRO A 27 15.56 20.25 5.63
N GLU A 28 16.59 19.43 5.60
CA GLU A 28 17.98 19.84 5.83
C GLU A 28 18.43 20.95 4.85
N SER A 29 17.93 20.89 3.61
CA SER A 29 18.26 21.82 2.51
C SER A 29 17.80 23.26 2.74
N TRP A 30 16.90 23.52 3.68
CA TRP A 30 16.41 24.86 3.97
C TRP A 30 17.42 25.66 4.80
N LYS A 31 17.46 26.99 4.61
CA LYS A 31 18.37 27.86 5.37
C LYS A 31 18.09 27.78 6.86
N ASN A 32 19.13 27.71 7.68
CA ASN A 32 18.96 27.64 9.13
C ASN A 32 18.48 28.99 9.69
N ILE A 33 17.48 28.96 10.58
CA ILE A 33 16.99 30.15 11.32
C ILE A 33 16.94 29.84 12.81
N THR A 34 17.02 30.88 13.64
CA THR A 34 17.09 30.75 15.11
C THR A 34 15.84 30.14 15.76
N GLN A 35 14.71 30.11 15.06
CA GLN A 35 13.46 29.52 15.53
C GLN A 35 13.40 27.99 15.39
N TYR A 36 14.27 27.41 14.56
CA TYR A 36 14.29 25.97 14.36
C TYR A 36 14.88 25.25 15.57
N LYS A 37 14.18 24.22 16.02
CA LYS A 37 14.65 23.28 17.03
C LYS A 37 15.08 21.97 16.36
N ARG A 38 15.80 21.14 17.10
CA ARG A 38 16.12 19.79 16.65
C ARG A 38 14.91 18.87 16.87
N PRO A 39 14.58 17.98 15.92
CA PRO A 39 13.62 16.90 16.14
C PRO A 39 14.03 16.02 17.32
N LYS A 40 13.06 15.56 18.11
CA LYS A 40 13.32 14.59 19.19
C LYS A 40 13.08 13.17 18.70
N GLN A 41 11.85 12.88 18.30
CA GLN A 41 11.41 11.57 17.80
C GLN A 41 10.74 11.70 16.43
N GLU A 42 10.45 12.93 16.01
CA GLU A 42 9.81 13.23 14.75
C GLU A 42 10.72 12.86 13.57
N SER A 43 10.19 12.05 12.66
CA SER A 43 10.88 11.66 11.44
C SER A 43 9.98 11.75 10.22
N TYR A 44 10.58 11.90 9.03
CA TYR A 44 9.84 11.90 7.78
C TYR A 44 9.09 10.58 7.57
N LYS A 45 9.72 9.45 7.92
CA LYS A 45 9.12 8.10 7.84
C LYS A 45 7.85 7.93 8.68
N HIS A 46 7.76 8.60 9.84
CA HIS A 46 6.63 8.48 10.77
C HIS A 46 5.71 9.70 10.76
N ALA A 47 5.78 10.55 9.74
CA ALA A 47 4.96 11.76 9.67
C ALA A 47 3.49 11.42 9.35
N ASP A 48 2.53 11.95 10.14
CA ASP A 48 1.10 11.80 9.87
C ASP A 48 0.65 12.54 8.59
N VAL A 49 1.39 13.60 8.21
CA VAL A 49 1.15 14.39 6.99
C VAL A 49 2.46 14.58 6.24
N ILE A 50 2.48 14.13 4.99
CA ILE A 50 3.59 14.28 4.06
C ILE A 50 3.25 15.38 3.05
N VAL A 51 4.14 16.37 2.92
CA VAL A 51 4.06 17.39 1.87
C VAL A 51 5.15 17.09 0.84
N ALA A 52 4.74 16.59 -0.33
CA ALA A 52 5.67 16.25 -1.40
C ALA A 52 5.10 16.61 -2.79
N PRO A 53 5.95 16.87 -3.79
CA PRO A 53 5.50 17.11 -5.16
C PRO A 53 4.60 15.99 -5.67
N PRO A 54 3.65 16.30 -6.57
CA PRO A 54 2.79 15.28 -7.14
C PRO A 54 3.61 14.24 -7.89
N THR A 55 3.27 12.97 -7.70
CA THR A 55 3.97 11.83 -8.32
C THR A 55 3.97 11.88 -9.84
N VAL A 56 2.91 12.46 -10.41
CA VAL A 56 2.80 12.80 -11.82
C VAL A 56 2.56 14.31 -11.91
N PRO A 57 3.35 15.07 -12.70
CA PRO A 57 3.15 16.50 -12.84
C PRO A 57 1.69 16.86 -13.16
N GLY A 58 1.14 17.83 -12.42
CA GLY A 58 -0.26 18.26 -12.54
C GLY A 58 -1.28 17.51 -11.69
N ARG A 59 -0.90 16.43 -10.99
CA ARG A 59 -1.78 15.69 -10.06
C ARG A 59 -1.65 16.14 -8.62
N ASP A 60 -2.09 17.37 -8.35
CA ASP A 60 -2.04 17.98 -7.02
C ASP A 60 -3.12 17.49 -6.03
N GLU A 61 -3.63 16.28 -6.24
CA GLU A 61 -4.80 15.77 -5.53
C GLU A 61 -4.40 15.31 -4.12
N PRO A 62 -4.99 15.87 -3.06
CA PRO A 62 -4.83 15.36 -1.72
C PRO A 62 -5.36 13.93 -1.62
N TYR A 63 -4.63 13.06 -0.93
CA TYR A 63 -5.12 11.70 -0.64
C TYR A 63 -4.62 11.22 0.71
N THR A 64 -5.27 10.20 1.25
CA THR A 64 -4.80 9.51 2.45
C THR A 64 -4.40 8.09 2.07
N LYS A 65 -3.17 7.69 2.43
CA LYS A 65 -2.70 6.33 2.19
C LYS A 65 -3.28 5.42 3.27
N GLN A 66 -4.17 4.53 2.85
CA GLN A 66 -4.81 3.55 3.72
C GLN A 66 -5.00 2.25 2.96
N PHE A 67 -4.48 1.16 3.51
CA PHE A 67 -4.55 -0.20 2.93
C PHE A 67 -5.00 -1.24 3.97
N THR A 68 -5.32 -0.82 5.19
CA THR A 68 -5.92 -1.70 6.20
C THR A 68 -7.45 -1.71 6.09
N LYS A 69 -8.10 -2.49 6.97
CA LYS A 69 -9.55 -2.62 7.01
C LYS A 69 -10.24 -1.33 7.45
N CYS A 70 -11.54 -1.23 7.20
CA CYS A 70 -12.35 -0.14 7.70
C CYS A 70 -12.29 -0.06 9.24
N GLY A 71 -12.17 1.16 9.78
CA GLY A 71 -12.05 1.44 11.21
C GLY A 71 -10.61 1.55 11.73
N GLU A 72 -9.63 1.02 11.01
CA GLU A 72 -8.20 1.05 11.39
C GLU A 72 -7.56 2.39 11.02
N LYS A 73 -6.48 2.82 11.70
CA LYS A 73 -5.78 4.08 11.38
C LYS A 73 -5.09 4.02 10.00
N ALA A 74 -5.13 5.09 9.23
CA ALA A 74 -4.38 5.25 7.98
C ALA A 74 -2.88 5.50 8.21
N GLU A 75 -2.05 5.26 7.19
CA GLU A 75 -0.60 5.45 7.29
C GLU A 75 -0.21 6.92 7.39
N TYR A 76 -0.64 7.72 6.41
CA TYR A 76 -0.38 9.17 6.36
C TYR A 76 -1.31 9.85 5.35
N ILE A 77 -1.38 11.17 5.46
CA ILE A 77 -2.04 12.04 4.49
C ILE A 77 -0.97 12.65 3.58
N HIS A 78 -1.22 12.65 2.28
CA HIS A 78 -0.34 13.24 1.28
C HIS A 78 -0.94 14.54 0.74
N PHE A 79 -0.19 15.63 0.88
CA PHE A 79 -0.49 16.92 0.27
C PHE A 79 0.61 17.35 -0.69
N THR A 80 0.24 18.16 -1.68
CA THR A 80 1.23 18.81 -2.55
C THR A 80 1.52 20.25 -2.09
N PRO A 81 2.70 20.81 -2.44
CA PRO A 81 3.01 22.19 -2.13
C PRO A 81 1.96 23.18 -2.63
N ASP A 82 1.43 22.99 -3.84
CA ASP A 82 0.41 23.86 -4.42
C ASP A 82 -0.92 23.78 -3.68
N PHE A 83 -1.28 22.59 -3.17
CA PHE A 83 -2.44 22.42 -2.31
C PHE A 83 -2.27 23.18 -0.98
N VAL A 84 -1.13 23.00 -0.29
CA VAL A 84 -0.84 23.66 1.01
C VAL A 84 -0.78 25.19 0.87
N LEU A 85 -0.31 25.69 -0.28
CA LEU A 85 -0.29 27.12 -0.61
C LEU A 85 -1.66 27.68 -1.03
N GLY A 86 -2.71 26.87 -1.05
CA GLY A 86 -4.08 27.29 -1.37
C GLY A 86 -4.34 27.49 -2.87
N LYS A 87 -3.41 27.13 -3.76
CA LYS A 87 -3.56 27.30 -5.21
C LYS A 87 -4.59 26.35 -5.83
N LYS A 88 -5.01 25.32 -5.08
CA LYS A 88 -5.93 24.27 -5.52
C LYS A 88 -7.31 24.30 -4.82
N GLN A 89 -7.64 25.42 -4.16
CA GLN A 89 -8.88 25.55 -3.40
C GLN A 89 -10.13 25.53 -4.28
N ASN A 90 -10.04 26.00 -5.53
CA ASN A 90 -11.17 25.97 -6.45
C ASN A 90 -11.52 24.53 -6.85
N GLU A 91 -10.51 23.69 -7.04
CA GLU A 91 -10.63 22.30 -7.48
C GLU A 91 -11.06 21.33 -6.37
N PHE A 92 -10.62 21.55 -5.13
CA PHE A 92 -10.85 20.59 -4.03
C PHE A 92 -11.62 21.16 -2.83
N GLY A 93 -11.87 22.48 -2.80
CA GLY A 93 -12.47 23.19 -1.68
C GLY A 93 -11.44 23.78 -0.70
N PRO A 94 -11.92 24.38 0.39
CA PRO A 94 -11.07 24.99 1.42
C PRO A 94 -10.08 23.99 2.03
N SER A 95 -8.80 24.38 2.08
CA SER A 95 -7.70 23.52 2.56
C SER A 95 -7.85 23.06 4.02
N ASP A 96 -8.53 23.85 4.84
CA ASP A 96 -8.84 23.57 6.23
C ASP A 96 -9.81 22.40 6.39
N CYS A 97 -10.92 22.38 5.64
CA CYS A 97 -11.86 21.26 5.64
C CYS A 97 -11.17 19.94 5.24
N LEU A 98 -10.37 19.97 4.18
CA LEU A 98 -9.60 18.80 3.70
C LEU A 98 -8.52 18.31 4.68
N CYS A 99 -7.90 19.23 5.42
CA CYS A 99 -6.97 18.86 6.49
C CYS A 99 -7.65 18.17 7.67
N THR A 100 -8.95 18.36 7.87
CA THR A 100 -9.72 17.66 8.91
C THR A 100 -10.30 16.34 8.46
N SER A 101 -10.68 16.23 7.19
CA SER A 101 -11.21 14.98 6.66
C SER A 101 -10.15 13.89 6.71
N GLY A 102 -8.88 14.19 6.42
CA GLY A 102 -7.79 13.21 6.43
C GLY A 102 -7.62 12.44 7.77
N PRO A 103 -7.32 13.11 8.90
CA PRO A 103 -7.03 12.44 10.18
C PRO A 103 -8.22 11.69 10.76
N ILE A 104 -9.44 12.20 10.56
CA ILE A 104 -10.69 11.56 11.01
C ILE A 104 -11.07 10.41 10.06
N SER A 105 -10.78 10.55 8.77
CA SER A 105 -10.97 9.49 7.79
C SER A 105 -9.95 8.36 7.90
N ALA A 106 -8.99 8.44 8.82
CA ALA A 106 -8.11 7.33 9.12
C ALA A 106 -8.91 6.03 9.30
N GLY A 107 -10.03 6.08 10.05
CA GLY A 107 -10.96 4.96 10.22
C GLY A 107 -12.08 4.83 9.16
N ALA A 108 -12.31 5.80 8.27
CA ALA A 108 -13.39 5.76 7.29
C ALA A 108 -12.85 5.53 5.86
N CYS A 109 -13.50 4.72 5.04
CA CYS A 109 -13.04 4.57 3.65
C CYS A 109 -13.30 5.88 2.88
N LEU A 110 -12.24 6.60 2.54
CA LEU A 110 -12.32 7.85 1.79
C LEU A 110 -13.04 7.62 0.46
N MET A 111 -14.18 8.29 0.34
CA MET A 111 -14.93 8.38 -0.89
C MET A 111 -14.27 9.37 -1.85
N SER A 112 -13.84 8.90 -3.01
CA SER A 112 -14.11 9.63 -4.27
C SER A 112 -14.11 8.73 -5.50
N THR A 113 -14.80 7.59 -5.43
CA THR A 113 -15.19 6.87 -6.65
C THR A 113 -16.53 7.34 -7.22
N ILE A 114 -17.27 8.26 -6.57
CA ILE A 114 -18.56 8.75 -7.11
C ILE A 114 -18.41 9.90 -8.11
N MET A 115 -17.22 10.49 -8.29
CA MET A 115 -17.02 11.52 -9.32
C MET A 115 -16.41 11.01 -10.63
N MET A 116 -15.92 9.76 -10.70
CA MET A 116 -15.54 9.15 -11.98
C MET A 116 -16.56 8.11 -12.38
N SER A 117 -17.27 8.44 -13.46
CA SER A 117 -18.38 7.69 -14.03
C SER A 117 -19.67 7.82 -13.22
N LEU A 118 -20.45 8.85 -13.55
CA LEU A 118 -21.92 8.74 -13.65
C LEU A 118 -22.35 7.69 -14.71
N SER A 119 -21.42 6.92 -15.29
CA SER A 119 -21.63 5.85 -16.25
C SER A 119 -22.09 4.53 -15.63
N THR A 120 -21.97 4.35 -14.31
CA THR A 120 -22.57 3.22 -13.59
C THR A 120 -23.76 3.66 -12.75
N ALA A 121 -24.61 4.53 -13.29
CA ALA A 121 -25.79 5.04 -12.60
C ALA A 121 -27.01 4.09 -12.65
N ARG A 122 -26.86 2.78 -12.33
CA ARG A 122 -27.98 1.79 -12.36
C ARG A 122 -29.13 2.04 -11.36
N SER A 123 -29.07 3.11 -10.55
CA SER A 123 -29.89 3.27 -9.34
C SER A 123 -30.71 4.60 -9.27
N GLN A 124 -30.90 5.32 -10.38
CA GLN A 124 -31.46 6.69 -10.29
C GLN A 124 -32.99 6.84 -10.32
N ARG A 125 -33.77 5.75 -10.38
CA ARG A 125 -35.25 5.88 -10.33
C ARG A 125 -35.81 6.04 -8.91
N LYS A 126 -35.06 5.75 -7.84
CA LYS A 126 -35.50 5.91 -6.43
C LYS A 126 -34.53 6.62 -5.48
N LEU A 127 -33.28 6.90 -5.86
CA LEU A 127 -32.45 7.84 -5.10
C LEU A 127 -32.96 9.27 -5.27
N LYS A 128 -33.97 9.66 -4.49
CA LYS A 128 -34.16 11.08 -4.16
C LYS A 128 -32.82 11.55 -3.57
N ARG A 129 -32.15 12.46 -4.27
CA ARG A 129 -31.03 13.26 -3.73
C ARG A 129 -31.57 14.03 -2.53
N GLN A 130 -31.43 13.49 -1.33
CA GLN A 130 -31.63 14.26 -0.11
C GLN A 130 -30.33 15.03 0.11
N GLY A 131 -30.38 16.36 0.04
CA GLY A 131 -29.25 17.23 0.32
C GLY A 131 -28.91 18.15 -0.86
N ILE A 132 -27.90 17.82 -1.66
CA ILE A 132 -27.23 18.83 -2.50
C ILE A 132 -27.97 19.16 -3.81
N THR A 133 -28.19 20.45 -4.06
CA THR A 133 -28.78 20.98 -5.31
C THR A 133 -27.70 21.27 -6.36
N GLY A 134 -28.07 21.17 -7.63
CA GLY A 134 -27.16 21.41 -8.76
C GLY A 134 -27.68 20.88 -10.10
N ILE A 135 -26.85 20.97 -11.14
CA ILE A 135 -27.20 20.63 -12.53
C ILE A 135 -26.32 19.48 -13.02
N ASN A 136 -26.91 18.50 -13.71
CA ASN A 136 -26.16 17.47 -14.44
C ASN A 136 -25.83 17.96 -15.85
N GLY A 137 -24.57 17.96 -16.24
CA GLY A 137 -24.12 18.38 -17.57
C GLY A 137 -22.94 17.55 -18.08
N VAL A 138 -22.76 17.52 -19.40
CA VAL A 138 -21.57 16.99 -20.06
C VAL A 138 -20.79 18.16 -20.61
N ASN A 139 -19.50 18.24 -20.30
CA ASN A 139 -18.59 19.18 -20.92
C ASN A 139 -17.85 18.52 -22.08
N LYS A 140 -17.88 19.12 -23.27
CA LYS A 140 -17.03 18.71 -24.40
C LYS A 140 -16.14 19.87 -24.81
N CYS A 141 -14.84 19.65 -24.69
CA CYS A 141 -13.82 20.57 -25.17
C CYS A 141 -13.27 20.11 -26.52
N GLN A 142 -13.29 20.99 -27.53
CA GLN A 142 -12.69 20.73 -28.83
C GLN A 142 -12.02 22.00 -29.34
N GLY A 143 -10.72 21.93 -29.68
CA GLY A 143 -9.98 23.06 -30.27
C GLY A 143 -9.81 24.28 -29.35
N GLY A 144 -9.75 24.09 -28.03
CA GLY A 144 -9.59 25.18 -27.05
C GLY A 144 -10.89 25.88 -26.63
N SER A 145 -12.06 25.43 -27.12
CA SER A 145 -13.37 25.87 -26.62
C SER A 145 -14.12 24.68 -25.99
N CYS A 146 -14.70 24.91 -24.82
CA CYS A 146 -15.51 23.94 -24.09
C CYS A 146 -16.99 24.34 -24.16
N ALA A 147 -17.86 23.38 -24.45
CA ALA A 147 -19.30 23.58 -24.49
C ALA A 147 -20.00 22.56 -23.59
N THR A 148 -20.76 23.08 -22.63
CA THR A 148 -21.55 22.28 -21.70
C THR A 148 -22.95 22.03 -22.26
N ARG A 149 -23.44 20.79 -22.14
CA ARG A 149 -24.80 20.40 -22.54
C ARG A 149 -25.47 19.55 -21.45
N PRO A 150 -26.81 19.46 -21.41
CA PRO A 150 -27.50 18.55 -20.51
C PRO A 150 -27.12 17.09 -20.76
N CYS A 151 -27.12 16.28 -19.69
CA CYS A 151 -26.89 14.84 -19.81
C CYS A 151 -28.04 14.15 -20.52
N ARG A 152 -27.70 13.21 -21.39
CA ARG A 152 -28.65 12.30 -22.04
C ARG A 152 -28.77 11.02 -21.23
N THR A 153 -29.96 10.43 -21.27
CA THR A 153 -30.24 9.11 -20.69
C THR A 153 -30.35 8.06 -21.79
N ASP A 154 -29.74 6.90 -21.57
CA ASP A 154 -29.89 5.73 -22.43
C ASP A 154 -31.33 5.20 -22.37
N ALA A 155 -31.93 4.88 -23.52
CA ALA A 155 -33.35 4.53 -23.59
C ALA A 155 -33.68 3.19 -22.94
N ASN A 156 -32.75 2.23 -22.96
CA ASN A 156 -32.93 0.86 -22.49
C ASN A 156 -32.59 0.73 -21.01
N THR A 157 -31.47 1.31 -20.61
CA THR A 157 -30.94 1.21 -19.25
C THR A 157 -31.39 2.37 -18.35
N LYS A 158 -31.96 3.44 -18.94
CA LYS A 158 -32.33 4.71 -18.27
C LYS A 158 -31.18 5.40 -17.52
N LEU A 159 -29.93 5.02 -17.83
CA LEU A 159 -28.72 5.57 -17.19
C LEU A 159 -28.29 6.85 -17.89
N TYR A 160 -27.64 7.75 -17.15
CA TYR A 160 -26.93 8.84 -17.81
C TYR A 160 -25.77 8.33 -18.66
N GLU A 161 -25.47 9.06 -19.72
CA GLU A 161 -24.30 8.81 -20.55
C GLU A 161 -22.98 8.93 -19.76
N LYS A 162 -21.94 8.28 -20.28
CA LYS A 162 -20.67 8.07 -19.57
C LYS A 162 -20.00 9.36 -19.06
N ASP A 163 -20.09 10.43 -19.84
CA ASP A 163 -19.40 11.71 -19.57
C ASP A 163 -20.28 12.70 -18.80
N CYS A 164 -21.45 12.27 -18.32
CA CYS A 164 -22.30 13.11 -17.47
C CYS A 164 -21.54 13.44 -16.17
N GLN A 165 -21.60 14.70 -15.74
CA GLN A 165 -21.03 15.18 -14.48
C GLN A 165 -22.08 15.99 -13.71
N PHE A 166 -21.96 16.01 -12.39
CA PHE A 166 -22.82 16.82 -11.53
C PHE A 166 -22.10 18.09 -11.09
N PHE A 167 -22.70 19.24 -11.34
CA PHE A 167 -22.22 20.55 -10.95
C PHE A 167 -23.07 21.07 -9.78
N PRO A 168 -22.53 21.14 -8.54
CA PRO A 168 -23.29 21.63 -7.40
C PRO A 168 -23.54 23.13 -7.49
N ASP A 169 -24.66 23.58 -6.93
CA ASP A 169 -24.91 25.01 -6.69
C ASP A 169 -23.89 25.55 -5.69
N LYS A 170 -23.25 26.68 -6.02
CA LYS A 170 -22.20 27.26 -5.16
C LYS A 170 -22.72 27.66 -3.78
N TYR A 171 -23.93 28.21 -3.75
CA TYR A 171 -24.55 28.70 -2.53
C TYR A 171 -25.77 27.85 -2.23
N GLN A 172 -25.67 27.04 -1.18
CA GLN A 172 -26.76 26.22 -0.68
C GLN A 172 -26.62 26.05 0.84
N ILE A 173 -27.74 25.73 1.49
CA ILE A 173 -27.83 25.55 2.95
C ILE A 173 -27.93 24.07 3.34
N GLU A 174 -27.89 23.19 2.35
CA GLU A 174 -28.11 21.77 2.51
C GLU A 174 -26.93 21.14 3.24
N LYS A 175 -27.24 20.36 4.27
CA LYS A 175 -26.25 19.65 5.07
C LYS A 175 -26.09 18.24 4.52
N THR A 176 -24.87 17.88 4.14
CA THR A 176 -24.49 16.51 3.77
C THR A 176 -23.22 16.11 4.52
N SER A 177 -22.69 14.93 4.23
CA SER A 177 -21.44 14.45 4.82
C SER A 177 -20.24 15.21 4.27
N ILE A 178 -19.30 15.55 5.17
CA ILE A 178 -17.94 16.01 4.82
C ILE A 178 -17.26 15.06 3.82
N MET A 179 -17.56 13.76 3.89
CA MET A 179 -16.98 12.74 3.01
C MET A 179 -17.61 12.68 1.61
N PHE A 180 -18.65 13.48 1.32
CA PHE A 180 -19.32 13.52 0.02
C PHE A 180 -18.95 14.75 -0.81
N MET A 181 -19.13 15.96 -0.25
CA MET A 181 -18.79 17.23 -0.92
C MET A 181 -18.23 18.24 0.08
N GLN A 182 -16.92 18.17 0.30
CA GLN A 182 -16.20 18.99 1.29
C GLN A 182 -16.01 20.46 0.90
N GLY A 183 -16.28 20.81 -0.35
CA GLY A 183 -16.11 22.18 -0.86
C GLY A 183 -17.31 23.11 -0.67
N ILE A 184 -18.42 22.63 -0.11
CA ILE A 184 -19.64 23.41 0.11
C ILE A 184 -19.65 23.94 1.54
N ASP A 185 -19.80 25.26 1.73
CA ASP A 185 -19.68 25.92 3.04
C ASP A 185 -20.69 25.43 4.09
N SER A 186 -21.88 24.94 3.67
CA SER A 186 -22.90 24.37 4.58
C SER A 186 -22.57 22.96 5.09
N VAL A 187 -21.56 22.31 4.53
CA VAL A 187 -21.14 20.95 4.89
C VAL A 187 -20.14 21.03 6.03
N ALA A 188 -20.56 20.60 7.23
CA ALA A 188 -19.75 20.70 8.45
C ALA A 188 -19.85 19.45 9.34
N GLU A 189 -20.62 18.43 8.96
CA GLU A 189 -20.92 17.26 9.80
C GLU A 189 -20.69 15.95 9.01
N PHE A 190 -20.38 14.87 9.72
CA PHE A 190 -20.35 13.52 9.12
C PHE A 190 -21.75 12.95 8.96
N CYS A 191 -21.95 12.09 7.96
CA CYS A 191 -23.18 11.28 7.92
C CYS A 191 -23.22 10.34 9.13
N ASN A 192 -24.41 10.22 9.72
CA ASN A 192 -24.75 9.31 10.79
C ASN A 192 -25.83 8.32 10.32
N GLU A 193 -26.25 7.42 11.21
CA GLU A 193 -27.27 6.41 10.88
C GLU A 193 -28.57 6.98 10.28
N LYS A 194 -28.97 8.20 10.65
CA LYS A 194 -30.24 8.81 10.21
C LYS A 194 -30.20 9.39 8.81
N ASN A 195 -29.03 9.85 8.34
CA ASN A 195 -28.88 10.55 7.06
C ASN A 195 -27.94 9.83 6.06
N HIS A 196 -27.37 8.69 6.45
CA HIS A 196 -26.51 7.89 5.59
C HIS A 196 -27.30 7.04 4.60
N ASN A 197 -26.93 7.11 3.32
CA ASN A 197 -27.55 6.28 2.29
C ASN A 197 -26.86 4.90 2.23
N ARG A 198 -27.48 3.90 2.85
CA ARG A 198 -26.99 2.51 2.93
C ARG A 198 -27.01 1.76 1.60
N GLU A 199 -27.86 2.17 0.64
CA GLU A 199 -27.99 1.52 -0.67
C GLU A 199 -27.02 2.08 -1.72
N ALA A 200 -26.36 3.21 -1.44
CA ALA A 200 -25.43 3.80 -2.39
C ALA A 200 -24.23 2.86 -2.65
N PRO A 201 -23.81 2.66 -3.91
CA PRO A 201 -22.64 1.84 -4.25
C PRO A 201 -21.32 2.59 -3.96
N SER A 202 -21.13 3.04 -2.72
CA SER A 202 -19.94 3.74 -2.25
C SER A 202 -18.90 2.77 -1.70
N LEU A 203 -17.62 3.16 -1.73
CA LEU A 203 -16.56 2.40 -1.06
C LEU A 203 -16.82 2.26 0.45
N GLN A 204 -17.34 3.31 1.09
CA GLN A 204 -17.77 3.26 2.50
C GLN A 204 -18.77 2.12 2.74
N ASN A 205 -19.83 2.01 1.94
CA ASN A 205 -20.80 0.92 2.13
C ASN A 205 -20.21 -0.46 1.84
N LYS A 206 -19.38 -0.56 0.80
CA LYS A 206 -18.75 -1.84 0.40
C LYS A 206 -17.73 -2.34 1.43
N LYS A 207 -16.99 -1.44 2.09
CA LYS A 207 -15.88 -1.79 3.00
C LYS A 207 -16.22 -1.67 4.48
N CYS A 208 -17.29 -0.96 4.85
CA CYS A 208 -17.68 -0.72 6.24
C CYS A 208 -19.09 -1.25 6.55
N ASP A 209 -19.51 -2.35 5.91
CA ASP A 209 -20.79 -3.03 6.17
C ASP A 209 -22.02 -2.10 6.15
N SER A 210 -22.03 -1.15 5.20
CA SER A 210 -23.08 -0.12 5.07
C SER A 210 -23.27 0.78 6.30
N ARG A 211 -22.27 0.88 7.18
CA ARG A 211 -22.24 1.83 8.31
C ARG A 211 -21.88 3.23 7.80
N SER A 212 -22.51 4.24 8.41
CA SER A 212 -22.19 5.64 8.18
C SER A 212 -20.77 5.99 8.62
N THR A 213 -20.23 7.09 8.11
CA THR A 213 -18.90 7.55 8.53
C THR A 213 -18.85 7.79 10.03
N TRP A 214 -19.88 8.44 10.61
CA TRP A 214 -19.94 8.70 12.05
C TRP A 214 -19.90 7.42 12.87
N GLU A 215 -20.73 6.42 12.52
CA GLU A 215 -20.76 5.13 13.24
C GLU A 215 -19.38 4.46 13.28
N VAL A 216 -18.59 4.59 12.22
CA VAL A 216 -17.24 4.01 12.15
C VAL A 216 -16.27 4.80 13.01
N ILE A 217 -16.15 6.12 12.83
CA ILE A 217 -15.16 6.92 13.55
C ILE A 217 -15.46 6.99 15.04
N SER A 218 -16.74 7.04 15.43
CA SER A 218 -17.17 7.12 16.84
C SER A 218 -16.95 5.82 17.60
N SER A 219 -16.64 4.72 16.89
CA SER A 219 -16.29 3.42 17.50
C SER A 219 -14.80 3.26 17.83
N SER A 220 -13.97 4.24 17.47
CA SER A 220 -12.54 4.23 17.79
C SER A 220 -12.27 4.46 19.27
N GLU A 221 -11.11 3.97 19.74
CA GLU A 221 -10.68 4.11 21.14
C GLU A 221 -10.60 5.58 21.58
N ASP A 222 -10.16 6.47 20.69
CA ASP A 222 -10.06 7.90 20.93
C ASP A 222 -11.39 8.52 21.37
N PHE A 223 -12.52 8.09 20.76
CA PHE A 223 -13.84 8.60 21.14
C PHE A 223 -14.32 8.04 22.49
N ASN A 224 -13.90 6.83 22.86
CA ASN A 224 -14.29 6.20 24.13
C ASN A 224 -13.64 6.86 25.35
N ILE A 225 -12.43 7.41 25.17
CA ILE A 225 -11.65 8.04 26.27
C ILE A 225 -11.77 9.57 26.31
N THR A 226 -12.46 10.18 25.35
CA THR A 226 -12.57 11.64 25.22
C THR A 226 -13.93 12.16 25.66
N GLU A 227 -13.95 13.30 26.35
CA GLU A 227 -15.18 13.99 26.76
C GLU A 227 -15.47 15.20 25.88
N VAL A 228 -16.75 15.61 25.83
CA VAL A 228 -17.19 16.80 25.08
C VAL A 228 -16.73 18.07 25.79
N MET A 229 -16.10 18.98 25.05
CA MET A 229 -15.67 20.27 25.59
C MET A 229 -16.80 21.32 25.54
N VAL A 230 -16.94 22.09 26.62
CA VAL A 230 -17.90 23.19 26.71
C VAL A 230 -17.32 24.50 26.18
N ALA A 231 -16.02 24.71 26.35
CA ALA A 231 -15.31 25.91 25.91
C ALA A 231 -14.64 25.70 24.54
N PRO A 232 -14.43 26.76 23.75
CA PRO A 232 -13.66 26.68 22.50
C PRO A 232 -12.23 26.19 22.75
N PRO A 233 -11.64 25.40 21.82
CA PRO A 233 -10.30 24.88 21.97
C PRO A 233 -9.26 26.02 21.85
N PRO A 234 -8.10 25.90 22.53
CA PRO A 234 -6.99 26.82 22.34
C PRO A 234 -6.43 26.72 20.91
N ALA A 235 -5.80 27.80 20.43
CA ALA A 235 -5.12 27.78 19.14
C ALA A 235 -3.95 26.76 19.15
N PRO A 236 -3.71 26.04 18.03
CA PRO A 236 -2.60 25.09 17.94
C PRO A 236 -1.24 25.77 18.14
N VAL A 237 -0.34 25.12 18.86
CA VAL A 237 1.04 25.55 19.05
C VAL A 237 1.94 24.87 18.01
N PHE A 238 2.66 25.67 17.23
CA PHE A 238 3.57 25.16 16.19
C PHE A 238 5.01 25.07 16.69
N SER A 239 5.66 23.94 16.40
CA SER A 239 7.10 23.75 16.59
C SER A 239 7.76 23.49 15.25
N LEU A 240 8.75 24.30 14.88
CA LEU A 240 9.53 24.13 13.65
C LEU A 240 10.78 23.32 13.98
N LEU A 241 10.87 22.11 13.43
CA LEU A 241 11.91 21.14 13.75
C LEU A 241 12.76 20.89 12.50
N LYS A 242 14.03 21.31 12.49
CA LYS A 242 14.89 21.13 11.32
C LYS A 242 15.71 19.84 11.43
N ILE A 243 15.63 18.99 10.41
CA ILE A 243 16.48 17.80 10.28
C ILE A 243 17.95 18.24 10.31
N SER A 244 18.74 17.62 11.19
CA SER A 244 20.17 17.87 11.41
C SER A 244 20.99 16.61 11.13
N GLU A 245 22.31 16.68 11.25
CA GLU A 245 23.15 15.50 11.08
C GLU A 245 22.74 14.37 12.04
N ARG A 246 22.74 13.14 11.50
CA ARG A 246 22.45 11.91 12.23
C ARG A 246 23.50 11.69 13.31
N ILE A 247 23.07 11.37 14.53
CA ILE A 247 23.96 10.99 15.64
C ILE A 247 23.58 9.57 16.04
N VAL A 248 24.53 8.64 15.95
CA VAL A 248 24.33 7.25 16.32
C VAL A 248 25.38 6.82 17.33
N CYS A 249 24.98 6.16 18.40
CA CYS A 249 25.90 5.46 19.29
C CYS A 249 25.64 3.95 19.22
N LEU A 250 26.63 3.18 18.80
CA LEU A 250 26.60 1.72 18.90
C LEU A 250 26.83 1.32 20.35
N VAL A 251 25.90 0.56 20.92
CA VAL A 251 25.99 0.02 22.29
C VAL A 251 26.03 -1.50 22.18
N LEU A 252 27.23 -2.05 22.26
CA LEU A 252 27.51 -3.44 21.91
C LEU A 252 27.76 -4.28 23.17
N ASP A 253 26.98 -5.34 23.30
CA ASP A 253 27.12 -6.31 24.37
C ASP A 253 28.34 -7.21 24.15
N LYS A 254 29.22 -7.26 25.14
CA LYS A 254 30.36 -8.18 25.20
C LYS A 254 30.38 -9.03 26.46
N SER A 255 29.21 -9.27 27.06
CA SER A 255 29.00 -10.17 28.18
C SER A 255 29.41 -11.61 27.83
N GLY A 256 29.53 -12.47 28.84
CA GLY A 256 29.97 -13.86 28.65
C GLY A 256 29.03 -14.71 27.78
N SER A 257 27.72 -14.42 27.79
CA SER A 257 26.71 -15.13 27.00
C SER A 257 26.93 -14.96 25.48
N MET A 258 27.51 -13.84 25.06
CA MET A 258 27.90 -13.55 23.68
C MET A 258 29.03 -14.44 23.13
N SER A 259 29.68 -15.25 23.96
CA SER A 259 30.66 -16.25 23.53
C SER A 259 30.01 -17.50 22.92
N ASN A 260 28.72 -17.74 23.20
CA ASN A 260 27.96 -18.86 22.66
C ASN A 260 27.55 -18.60 21.21
N PHE A 261 27.29 -19.68 20.45
CA PHE A 261 26.73 -19.65 19.08
C PHE A 261 27.42 -18.66 18.11
N ASN A 262 28.70 -18.35 18.35
CA ASN A 262 29.45 -17.35 17.57
C ASN A 262 28.80 -15.95 17.56
N ARG A 263 28.00 -15.61 18.58
CA ARG A 263 27.22 -14.36 18.68
C ARG A 263 28.10 -13.11 18.57
N LEU A 264 29.20 -13.05 19.31
CA LEU A 264 30.16 -11.93 19.25
C LEU A 264 30.70 -11.70 17.82
N ASN A 265 31.10 -12.76 17.11
CA ASN A 265 31.62 -12.61 15.75
C ASN A 265 30.52 -12.14 14.79
N ARG A 266 29.30 -12.70 14.90
CA ARG A 266 28.15 -12.28 14.10
C ARG A 266 27.79 -10.81 14.36
N MET A 267 27.79 -10.39 15.63
CA MET A 267 27.62 -8.98 15.99
C MET A 267 28.69 -8.12 15.32
N ASN A 268 29.95 -8.53 15.37
CA ASN A 268 31.03 -7.80 14.71
C ASN A 268 30.86 -7.75 13.19
N GLN A 269 30.48 -8.83 12.53
CA GLN A 269 30.18 -8.84 11.09
C GLN A 269 29.10 -7.81 10.74
N ALA A 270 28.02 -7.77 11.53
CA ALA A 270 26.91 -6.87 11.29
C ALA A 270 27.21 -5.41 11.65
N ALA A 271 27.95 -5.16 12.73
CA ALA A 271 28.46 -3.83 13.06
C ALA A 271 29.44 -3.31 11.99
N LYS A 272 30.32 -4.17 11.46
CA LYS A 272 31.20 -3.81 10.33
C LYS A 272 30.39 -3.43 9.10
N TYR A 273 29.41 -4.25 8.73
CA TYR A 273 28.50 -3.96 7.63
C TYR A 273 27.74 -2.63 7.82
N PHE A 274 27.19 -2.38 9.01
CA PHE A 274 26.53 -1.12 9.34
C PHE A 274 27.45 0.09 9.17
N LEU A 275 28.64 0.02 9.77
CA LEU A 275 29.64 1.08 9.73
C LEU A 275 30.24 1.30 8.34
N MET A 276 30.24 0.30 7.46
CA MET A 276 30.77 0.43 6.10
C MET A 276 29.71 0.91 5.10
N GLN A 277 28.46 0.44 5.23
CA GLN A 277 27.46 0.59 4.17
C GLN A 277 26.16 1.25 4.58
N ILE A 278 25.75 1.18 5.84
CA ILE A 278 24.43 1.71 6.24
C ILE A 278 24.57 3.15 6.71
N VAL A 279 25.55 3.43 7.58
CA VAL A 279 25.81 4.78 8.07
C VAL A 279 26.19 5.71 6.93
N GLU A 280 25.45 6.80 6.79
CA GLU A 280 25.61 7.81 5.76
C GLU A 280 26.78 8.76 6.06
N ASN A 281 27.43 9.27 5.02
CA ASN A 281 28.45 10.31 5.20
C ASN A 281 27.81 11.58 5.83
N GLY A 282 28.56 12.24 6.71
CA GLY A 282 28.08 13.37 7.52
C GLY A 282 27.55 12.97 8.90
N SER A 283 27.20 11.70 9.10
CA SER A 283 26.73 11.18 10.40
C SER A 283 27.82 11.19 11.46
N TRP A 284 27.46 11.42 12.72
CA TRP A 284 28.33 11.28 13.88
C TRP A 284 28.13 9.92 14.52
N VAL A 285 29.20 9.13 14.67
CA VAL A 285 29.14 7.79 15.25
C VAL A 285 30.00 7.67 16.49
N GLY A 286 29.41 7.19 17.57
CA GLY A 286 30.09 6.80 18.81
C GLY A 286 29.99 5.29 19.05
N MET A 287 30.82 4.78 19.96
CA MET A 287 30.81 3.35 20.30
C MET A 287 31.05 3.13 21.79
N VAL A 288 30.17 2.33 22.39
CA VAL A 288 30.21 1.89 23.79
C VAL A 288 30.17 0.38 23.82
N HIS A 289 31.04 -0.23 24.62
CA HIS A 289 30.95 -1.64 24.98
C HIS A 289 30.41 -1.76 26.39
N PHE A 290 29.61 -2.80 26.64
CA PHE A 290 29.17 -3.10 28.00
C PHE A 290 29.24 -4.60 28.32
N ASP A 291 29.41 -4.86 29.60
CA ASP A 291 29.31 -6.15 30.29
C ASP A 291 28.65 -5.89 31.65
N ASN A 292 29.29 -6.24 32.78
CA ASN A 292 28.93 -5.74 34.11
C ASN A 292 29.00 -4.21 34.22
N THR A 293 29.83 -3.58 33.39
CA THR A 293 30.06 -2.13 33.35
C THR A 293 30.12 -1.65 31.91
N ALA A 294 30.06 -0.33 31.68
CA ALA A 294 30.15 0.24 30.34
C ALA A 294 31.40 1.10 30.13
N SER A 295 32.00 0.99 28.93
CA SER A 295 33.21 1.72 28.54
C SER A 295 33.05 2.39 27.18
N ILE A 296 33.42 3.66 27.08
CA ILE A 296 33.47 4.40 25.82
C ILE A 296 34.69 3.89 25.05
N ARG A 297 34.47 3.44 23.82
CA ARG A 297 35.52 2.96 22.90
C ARG A 297 35.85 3.97 21.83
N SER A 298 34.82 4.68 21.38
CA SER A 298 34.97 5.86 20.54
C SER A 298 34.02 6.94 21.04
N ASP A 299 34.55 8.14 21.19
CA ASP A 299 33.73 9.35 21.21
C ASP A 299 33.07 9.55 19.83
N LEU A 300 32.18 10.54 19.70
CA LEU A 300 31.54 10.84 18.42
C LEU A 300 32.58 11.28 17.38
N ILE A 301 32.67 10.52 16.29
CA ILE A 301 33.49 10.85 15.11
C ILE A 301 32.55 11.07 13.92
N GLN A 302 32.71 12.18 13.21
CA GLN A 302 31.96 12.44 12.00
C GLN A 302 32.49 11.59 10.84
N ILE A 303 31.60 10.88 10.16
CA ILE A 303 31.95 10.02 9.03
C ILE A 303 32.11 10.86 7.77
N THR A 304 33.36 11.15 7.39
CA THR A 304 33.67 11.87 6.14
C THR A 304 34.24 10.98 5.04
N GLY A 305 34.82 9.84 5.40
CA GLY A 305 35.36 8.86 4.47
C GLY A 305 35.70 7.52 5.13
N SER A 306 36.63 6.77 4.50
CA SER A 306 37.04 5.44 4.97
C SER A 306 37.85 5.49 6.27
N ASN A 307 38.70 6.51 6.46
CA ASN A 307 39.60 6.59 7.61
C ASN A 307 38.85 6.60 8.96
N GLU A 308 37.74 7.34 9.04
CA GLU A 308 36.92 7.38 10.26
C GLU A 308 36.19 6.06 10.49
N ARG A 309 35.72 5.43 9.40
CA ARG A 309 35.11 4.09 9.45
C ARG A 309 36.14 3.07 9.96
N ASP A 310 37.36 3.06 9.44
CA ASP A 310 38.42 2.14 9.84
C ASP A 310 38.78 2.27 11.33
N LYS A 311 38.78 3.49 11.89
CA LYS A 311 38.98 3.71 13.33
C LYS A 311 37.88 3.06 14.18
N LEU A 312 36.61 3.18 13.75
CA LEU A 312 35.48 2.55 14.42
C LEU A 312 35.52 1.02 14.27
N LEU A 313 35.85 0.52 13.08
CA LEU A 313 36.01 -0.92 12.82
C LEU A 313 37.08 -1.55 13.72
N GLY A 314 38.20 -0.83 13.94
CA GLY A 314 39.27 -1.25 14.85
C GLY A 314 38.90 -1.21 16.34
N SER A 315 37.78 -0.59 16.69
CA SER A 315 37.32 -0.43 18.08
C SER A 315 36.33 -1.51 18.54
N LEU A 316 35.92 -2.42 17.64
CA LEU A 316 34.94 -3.48 17.92
C LEU A 316 35.41 -4.49 18.98
N PRO A 317 34.50 -5.13 19.72
CA PRO A 317 34.85 -6.03 20.82
C PRO A 317 35.48 -7.33 20.31
N THR A 318 36.58 -7.75 20.94
CA THR A 318 37.33 -8.96 20.55
C THR A 318 37.09 -10.16 21.46
N THR A 319 36.55 -9.93 22.66
CA THR A 319 36.31 -10.96 23.69
C THR A 319 34.96 -10.73 24.36
N ALA A 320 34.29 -11.84 24.68
CA ALA A 320 32.99 -11.87 25.36
C ALA A 320 33.18 -12.44 26.77
N THR A 321 33.06 -11.59 27.79
CA THR A 321 33.32 -11.94 29.20
C THR A 321 32.57 -10.99 30.14
N GLY A 322 32.20 -11.47 31.33
CA GLY A 322 31.51 -10.68 32.35
C GLY A 322 30.00 -10.94 32.36
N GLY A 323 29.27 -10.28 33.25
CA GLY A 323 27.82 -10.25 33.25
C GLY A 323 27.28 -9.18 32.29
N THR A 324 26.04 -8.76 32.52
CA THR A 324 25.29 -7.90 31.60
C THR A 324 24.64 -6.75 32.36
N SER A 325 24.82 -5.51 31.87
CA SER A 325 24.22 -4.29 32.40
C SER A 325 23.89 -3.32 31.26
N ILE A 326 22.70 -3.49 30.70
CA ILE A 326 22.17 -2.72 29.57
C ILE A 326 22.06 -1.24 29.94
N CYS A 327 21.52 -0.93 31.13
CA CYS A 327 21.38 0.45 31.58
C CYS A 327 22.72 1.17 31.71
N SER A 328 23.80 0.46 32.08
CA SER A 328 25.14 1.05 32.10
C SER A 328 25.60 1.45 30.70
N GLY A 329 25.34 0.59 29.70
CA GLY A 329 25.63 0.86 28.29
C GLY A 329 24.89 2.10 27.78
N ILE A 330 23.58 2.17 28.02
CA ILE A 330 22.72 3.30 27.61
C ILE A 330 23.18 4.61 28.26
N ARG A 331 23.41 4.62 29.57
CA ARG A 331 23.87 5.83 30.29
C ARG A 331 25.20 6.33 29.74
N ARG A 332 26.14 5.42 29.45
CA ARG A 332 27.43 5.78 28.88
C ARG A 332 27.31 6.30 27.45
N ALA A 333 26.34 5.81 26.67
CA ALA A 333 26.00 6.38 25.36
C ALA A 333 25.48 7.81 25.49
N PHE A 334 24.59 8.09 26.46
CA PHE A 334 24.15 9.46 26.73
C PHE A 334 25.32 10.39 27.06
N GLU A 335 26.30 9.91 27.83
CA GLU A 335 27.51 10.70 28.12
C GLU A 335 28.33 10.99 26.86
N VAL A 336 28.51 10.01 25.96
CA VAL A 336 29.20 10.20 24.67
C VAL A 336 28.51 11.27 23.84
N ILE A 337 27.17 11.22 23.75
CA ILE A 337 26.38 12.17 22.99
C ILE A 337 26.45 13.56 23.62
N ARG A 338 26.36 13.63 24.96
CA ARG A 338 26.37 14.87 25.73
C ARG A 338 27.68 15.67 25.65
N LYS A 339 28.79 15.03 25.27
CA LYS A 339 30.07 15.71 25.05
C LYS A 339 30.03 16.69 23.88
N LEU A 340 29.27 16.38 22.82
CA LEU A 340 29.19 17.22 21.62
C LEU A 340 27.91 18.07 21.61
N TYR A 341 26.81 17.53 22.14
CA TYR A 341 25.51 18.20 22.16
C TYR A 341 24.98 18.27 23.58
N SER A 342 24.47 19.41 24.04
CA SER A 342 23.98 19.55 25.43
C SER A 342 22.77 18.66 25.77
N HIS A 343 22.10 18.09 24.76
CA HIS A 343 20.91 17.24 24.90
C HIS A 343 21.03 16.00 24.02
N THR A 344 20.29 14.95 24.36
CA THR A 344 20.21 13.67 23.63
C THR A 344 19.03 13.60 22.64
N ASP A 345 18.30 14.70 22.47
CA ASP A 345 17.15 14.81 21.58
C ASP A 345 17.50 14.41 20.13
N GLY A 346 16.80 13.42 19.58
CA GLY A 346 16.99 12.96 18.20
C GLY A 346 18.33 12.25 17.95
N SER A 347 19.00 11.80 19.00
CA SER A 347 20.14 10.89 18.90
C SER A 347 19.67 9.44 18.90
N GLU A 348 20.31 8.60 18.11
CA GLU A 348 19.98 7.18 17.98
C GLU A 348 20.97 6.34 18.79
N ILE A 349 20.45 5.38 19.54
CA ILE A 349 21.21 4.34 20.21
C ILE A 349 20.86 3.02 19.52
N VAL A 350 21.86 2.35 18.95
CA VAL A 350 21.69 0.99 18.42
C VAL A 350 22.23 0.02 19.48
N LEU A 351 21.30 -0.52 20.26
CA LEU A 351 21.59 -1.49 21.31
C LEU A 351 21.50 -2.90 20.74
N LEU A 352 22.60 -3.65 20.83
CA LEU A 352 22.64 -5.06 20.47
C LEU A 352 23.08 -5.89 21.67
N THR A 353 22.24 -6.87 22.03
CA THR A 353 22.47 -7.78 23.15
C THR A 353 21.69 -9.08 22.93
N ASP A 354 22.12 -10.16 23.59
CA ASP A 354 21.29 -11.35 23.72
C ASP A 354 20.24 -11.25 24.84
N GLY A 355 20.28 -10.13 25.58
CA GLY A 355 19.23 -9.59 26.42
C GLY A 355 19.05 -10.27 27.78
N GLU A 356 20.08 -10.93 28.27
CA GLU A 356 20.13 -11.55 29.59
C GLU A 356 20.40 -10.49 30.70
N ASP A 357 19.51 -9.51 30.89
CA ASP A 357 19.62 -8.49 31.95
C ASP A 357 18.27 -8.13 32.59
N ASN A 358 17.95 -8.81 33.69
CA ASN A 358 16.74 -8.56 34.49
C ASN A 358 16.71 -7.20 35.21
N THR A 359 17.78 -6.40 35.14
CA THR A 359 17.86 -5.06 35.72
C THR A 359 17.55 -3.94 34.73
N ALA A 360 17.35 -4.26 33.45
CA ALA A 360 17.09 -3.28 32.39
C ALA A 360 15.88 -2.36 32.69
N GLY A 361 14.87 -2.86 33.41
CA GLY A 361 13.72 -2.06 33.85
C GLY A 361 14.08 -0.77 34.62
N ALA A 362 15.26 -0.72 35.26
CA ALA A 362 15.68 0.39 36.10
C ALA A 362 15.96 1.71 35.36
N CYS A 363 16.13 1.70 34.02
CA CYS A 363 16.39 2.90 33.22
C CYS A 363 15.30 3.24 32.20
N VAL A 364 14.14 2.56 32.23
CA VAL A 364 13.04 2.81 31.27
C VAL A 364 12.58 4.27 31.32
N ASP A 365 12.34 4.82 32.52
CA ASP A 365 11.87 6.20 32.67
C ASP A 365 12.95 7.23 32.27
N GLU A 366 14.21 6.93 32.57
CA GLU A 366 15.35 7.75 32.15
C GLU A 366 15.44 7.84 30.62
N VAL A 367 15.27 6.69 29.95
CA VAL A 367 15.25 6.60 28.48
C VAL A 367 14.08 7.38 27.90
N LYS A 368 12.87 7.22 28.42
CA LYS A 368 11.67 7.95 27.97
C LYS A 368 11.85 9.47 28.06
N GLN A 369 12.53 9.95 29.09
CA GLN A 369 12.76 11.38 29.31
C GLN A 369 13.97 11.94 28.54
N SER A 370 14.84 11.06 27.99
CA SER A 370 16.08 11.47 27.34
C SER A 370 15.88 12.15 25.98
N GLY A 371 14.77 11.89 25.29
CA GLY A 371 14.55 12.30 23.90
C GLY A 371 15.42 11.55 22.87
N ALA A 372 16.20 10.56 23.28
CA ALA A 372 16.92 9.66 22.39
C ALA A 372 15.99 8.57 21.83
N ILE A 373 16.38 7.98 20.71
CA ILE A 373 15.68 6.89 20.02
C ILE A 373 16.49 5.60 20.24
N ILE A 374 15.88 4.57 20.82
CA ILE A 374 16.56 3.28 21.05
C ILE A 374 16.13 2.26 20.00
N HIS A 375 17.04 1.93 19.10
CA HIS A 375 16.93 0.76 18.24
C HIS A 375 17.46 -0.46 18.98
N PHE A 376 16.67 -1.54 18.99
CA PHE A 376 17.00 -2.75 19.72
C PHE A 376 17.17 -3.94 18.78
N ILE A 377 18.34 -4.57 18.80
CA ILE A 377 18.56 -5.83 18.11
C ILE A 377 18.81 -6.92 19.16
N ALA A 378 17.83 -7.80 19.28
CA ALA A 378 17.88 -8.95 20.17
C ALA A 378 18.48 -10.16 19.43
N LEU A 379 19.55 -10.71 20.00
CA LEU A 379 20.28 -11.84 19.45
C LEU A 379 20.05 -13.12 20.25
N GLY A 380 19.38 -14.10 19.66
CA GLY A 380 19.00 -15.32 20.35
C GLY A 380 17.64 -15.21 21.07
N PRO A 381 17.26 -16.23 21.84
CA PRO A 381 15.89 -16.38 22.34
C PRO A 381 15.55 -15.52 23.56
N SER A 382 16.54 -14.98 24.26
CA SER A 382 16.42 -14.54 25.67
C SER A 382 16.33 -13.04 25.89
N ALA A 383 15.66 -12.26 25.04
CA ALA A 383 15.75 -10.81 25.21
C ALA A 383 14.80 -10.18 26.25
N ASP A 384 15.25 -9.10 26.88
CA ASP A 384 14.50 -8.44 27.94
C ASP A 384 13.29 -7.63 27.42
N LYS A 385 12.13 -7.76 28.10
CA LYS A 385 10.88 -7.07 27.74
C LYS A 385 10.95 -5.56 27.96
N ALA A 386 11.70 -5.11 28.97
CA ALA A 386 11.86 -3.69 29.28
C ALA A 386 12.57 -2.96 28.14
N VAL A 387 13.47 -3.63 27.43
CA VAL A 387 14.19 -3.01 26.30
C VAL A 387 13.28 -2.86 25.07
N ILE A 388 12.35 -3.79 24.86
CA ILE A 388 11.29 -3.64 23.84
C ILE A 388 10.43 -2.42 24.19
N GLU A 389 10.02 -2.28 25.46
CA GLU A 389 9.27 -1.11 25.92
C GLU A 389 10.04 0.19 25.69
N MET A 390 11.34 0.24 26.00
CA MET A 390 12.20 1.40 25.72
C MET A 390 12.22 1.75 24.23
N SER A 391 12.37 0.75 23.36
CA SER A 391 12.41 0.97 21.91
C SER A 391 11.09 1.53 21.40
N THR A 392 9.97 0.90 21.76
CA THR A 392 8.62 1.37 21.39
C THR A 392 8.34 2.77 21.93
N ALA A 393 8.64 3.03 23.21
CA ALA A 393 8.37 4.33 23.84
C ALA A 393 9.24 5.48 23.30
N THR A 394 10.34 5.16 22.62
CA THR A 394 11.23 6.15 22.01
C THR A 394 11.06 6.29 20.50
N GLY A 395 10.12 5.56 19.89
CA GLY A 395 9.92 5.53 18.44
C GLY A 395 11.05 4.81 17.68
N GLY A 396 11.83 4.00 18.40
CA GLY A 396 12.84 3.13 17.81
C GLY A 396 12.22 1.87 17.19
N VAL A 397 13.06 1.10 16.50
CA VAL A 397 12.66 -0.19 15.92
C VAL A 397 13.36 -1.31 16.66
N HIS A 398 12.69 -2.46 16.76
CA HIS A 398 13.26 -3.65 17.34
C HIS A 398 13.26 -4.81 16.34
N PHE A 399 14.34 -5.60 16.36
CA PHE A 399 14.53 -6.76 15.49
C PHE A 399 14.95 -7.97 16.31
N TYR A 400 14.51 -9.16 15.87
CA TYR A 400 14.94 -10.44 16.42
C TYR A 400 15.79 -11.18 15.41
N ALA A 401 17.00 -11.59 15.83
CA ALA A 401 17.86 -12.47 15.06
C ALA A 401 18.11 -13.73 15.89
N THR A 402 17.78 -14.91 15.35
CA THR A 402 18.00 -16.19 16.02
C THR A 402 19.48 -16.58 16.01
N ASP A 403 19.82 -17.66 16.69
CA ASP A 403 21.17 -18.25 16.65
C ASP A 403 21.48 -18.99 15.31
N GLU A 404 20.49 -19.18 14.43
CA GLU A 404 20.65 -19.80 13.11
C GLU A 404 21.22 -18.80 12.09
N ALA A 405 22.53 -18.89 11.84
CA ALA A 405 23.25 -17.92 11.01
C ALA A 405 22.82 -17.93 9.53
N GLU A 406 22.31 -19.05 9.01
CA GLU A 406 21.83 -19.19 7.62
C GLU A 406 20.65 -18.28 7.29
N ASN A 407 19.91 -17.82 8.30
CA ASN A 407 18.78 -16.91 8.07
C ASN A 407 19.23 -15.46 7.85
N ASN A 408 20.50 -15.16 8.14
CA ASN A 408 21.14 -13.86 7.93
C ASN A 408 20.47 -12.69 8.67
N GLY A 409 19.59 -12.98 9.64
CA GLY A 409 18.72 -11.99 10.28
C GLY A 409 19.45 -10.85 10.99
N LEU A 410 20.67 -11.08 11.49
CA LEU A 410 21.43 -10.04 12.18
C LEU A 410 22.00 -8.99 11.20
N ILE A 411 22.55 -9.44 10.06
CA ILE A 411 23.02 -8.55 9.00
C ILE A 411 21.85 -7.76 8.43
N ASP A 412 20.74 -8.46 8.18
CA ASP A 412 19.51 -7.84 7.71
C ASP A 412 19.06 -6.76 8.70
N ALA A 413 18.98 -7.05 10.01
CA ALA A 413 18.53 -6.11 11.04
C ALA A 413 19.34 -4.80 11.03
N PHE A 414 20.68 -4.87 10.94
CA PHE A 414 21.50 -3.68 10.78
C PHE A 414 21.30 -2.98 9.43
N GLY A 415 21.05 -3.75 8.37
CA GLY A 415 20.72 -3.23 7.04
C GLY A 415 19.46 -2.36 7.03
N ALA A 416 18.48 -2.68 7.88
CA ALA A 416 17.23 -1.95 8.01
C ALA A 416 17.34 -0.66 8.87
N LEU A 417 18.48 -0.41 9.52
CA LEU A 417 18.72 0.77 10.37
C LEU A 417 19.25 2.00 9.57
N ALA A 418 18.83 2.19 8.32
CA ALA A 418 19.03 3.45 7.62
C ALA A 418 18.23 4.58 8.32
N SER A 419 18.72 5.83 8.30
CA SER A 419 18.02 6.90 9.02
C SER A 419 16.71 7.26 8.35
N GLY A 420 15.63 7.36 9.15
CA GLY A 420 14.29 7.72 8.67
C GLY A 420 14.15 9.18 8.21
N ASN A 421 15.17 10.01 8.42
CA ASN A 421 15.22 11.41 7.99
C ASN A 421 16.18 11.64 6.81
N THR A 422 16.95 10.60 6.44
CA THR A 422 17.84 10.65 5.28
C THR A 422 17.00 10.58 4.02
N ASP A 423 17.33 11.38 3.01
CA ASP A 423 16.71 11.26 1.67
C ASP A 423 16.86 9.84 1.12
N ILE A 424 15.79 9.28 0.54
CA ILE A 424 15.77 7.91 0.01
C ILE A 424 16.89 7.65 -1.01
N SER A 425 17.33 8.68 -1.74
CA SER A 425 18.43 8.57 -2.70
C SER A 425 19.78 8.30 -2.04
N GLN A 426 19.93 8.68 -0.77
CA GLN A 426 21.14 8.46 0.01
C GLN A 426 21.05 7.20 0.87
N GLN A 427 19.87 6.60 1.06
CA GLN A 427 19.71 5.40 1.85
C GLN A 427 20.28 4.16 1.13
N SER A 428 20.79 3.21 1.91
CA SER A 428 21.24 1.91 1.40
C SER A 428 20.01 0.99 1.27
N LEU A 429 19.79 0.46 0.07
CA LEU A 429 18.70 -0.46 -0.25
C LEU A 429 19.26 -1.88 -0.36
N GLN A 430 18.68 -2.81 0.38
CA GLN A 430 19.04 -4.21 0.30
C GLN A 430 18.37 -4.84 -0.93
N LEU A 431 19.18 -5.37 -1.84
CA LEU A 431 18.71 -5.99 -3.07
C LEU A 431 18.49 -7.50 -2.88
N GLU A 432 19.39 -8.15 -2.15
CA GLU A 432 19.36 -9.59 -1.90
C GLU A 432 19.92 -9.90 -0.50
N SER A 433 19.30 -10.86 0.17
CA SER A 433 19.82 -11.47 1.39
C SER A 433 19.49 -12.97 1.41
N LYS A 434 20.52 -13.80 1.35
CA LYS A 434 20.37 -15.26 1.29
C LYS A 434 21.45 -15.94 2.11
N GLY A 435 21.09 -17.01 2.80
CA GLY A 435 22.04 -17.89 3.45
C GLY A 435 21.57 -19.34 3.45
N LEU A 436 22.54 -20.25 3.49
CA LEU A 436 22.31 -21.69 3.57
C LEU A 436 23.39 -22.35 4.43
N LYS A 437 22.98 -23.41 5.12
CA LYS A 437 23.86 -24.39 5.74
C LYS A 437 24.09 -25.52 4.75
N LEU A 438 25.36 -25.77 4.44
CA LEU A 438 25.83 -26.60 3.34
C LEU A 438 26.82 -27.65 3.83
N ASN A 439 26.89 -28.77 3.14
CA ASN A 439 27.99 -29.72 3.28
C ASN A 439 29.20 -29.26 2.45
N SER A 440 30.36 -29.88 2.68
CA SER A 440 31.59 -29.56 1.94
C SER A 440 31.41 -29.76 0.43
N ASN A 441 31.91 -28.81 -0.36
CA ASN A 441 31.83 -28.73 -1.83
C ASN A 441 30.45 -28.43 -2.42
N GLU A 442 29.41 -28.28 -1.60
CA GLU A 442 28.12 -27.76 -2.07
C GLU A 442 28.19 -26.25 -2.36
N TRP A 443 27.25 -25.77 -3.18
CA TRP A 443 27.25 -24.41 -3.70
C TRP A 443 26.02 -23.62 -3.25
N LEU A 444 26.25 -22.40 -2.73
CA LEU A 444 25.24 -21.37 -2.66
C LEU A 444 25.27 -20.57 -3.98
N ASN A 445 24.33 -20.87 -4.87
CA ASN A 445 24.14 -20.14 -6.12
C ASN A 445 22.92 -19.21 -6.05
N GLY A 446 23.01 -18.08 -6.75
CA GLY A 446 21.89 -17.18 -6.92
C GLY A 446 22.19 -16.02 -7.85
N THR A 447 21.18 -15.18 -8.02
CA THR A 447 21.24 -13.98 -8.85
C THR A 447 20.66 -12.80 -8.10
N VAL A 448 21.15 -11.61 -8.41
CA VAL A 448 20.61 -10.33 -7.95
C VAL A 448 20.41 -9.43 -9.17
N ILE A 449 19.28 -8.73 -9.21
CA ILE A 449 18.93 -7.87 -10.33
C ILE A 449 19.11 -6.42 -9.90
N ILE A 450 19.99 -5.71 -10.61
CA ILE A 450 20.21 -4.28 -10.46
C ILE A 450 19.48 -3.59 -11.60
N ASP A 451 18.41 -2.87 -11.29
CA ASP A 451 17.65 -2.06 -12.25
C ASP A 451 18.24 -0.65 -12.40
N SER A 452 17.80 0.10 -13.40
CA SER A 452 18.29 1.46 -13.69
C SER A 452 18.08 2.50 -12.57
N THR A 453 17.25 2.22 -11.56
CA THR A 453 17.00 3.16 -10.45
C THR A 453 18.01 3.04 -9.33
N VAL A 454 18.80 1.96 -9.29
CA VAL A 454 19.87 1.69 -8.31
C VAL A 454 21.17 1.34 -9.01
N GLY A 455 22.27 1.30 -8.26
CA GLY A 455 23.57 0.87 -8.79
C GLY A 455 24.75 1.60 -8.20
N LYS A 456 24.54 2.77 -7.59
CA LYS A 456 25.59 3.52 -6.90
C LYS A 456 25.98 2.81 -5.61
N ASP A 457 27.28 2.83 -5.28
CA ASP A 457 27.83 2.24 -4.05
C ASP A 457 27.38 0.79 -3.85
N THR A 458 27.31 0.03 -4.94
CA THR A 458 26.85 -1.37 -4.89
C THR A 458 27.87 -2.21 -4.14
N PHE A 459 27.42 -2.93 -3.11
CA PHE A 459 28.26 -3.66 -2.17
C PHE A 459 27.80 -5.10 -2.02
N PHE A 460 28.71 -6.03 -2.28
CA PHE A 460 28.52 -7.47 -2.05
C PHE A 460 29.24 -7.85 -0.77
N LEU A 461 28.53 -8.47 0.17
CA LEU A 461 29.04 -9.00 1.41
C LEU A 461 28.84 -10.50 1.45
N VAL A 462 29.89 -11.25 1.74
CA VAL A 462 29.85 -12.70 1.99
C VAL A 462 30.34 -12.97 3.40
N THR A 463 29.63 -13.82 4.14
CA THR A 463 30.07 -14.27 5.48
C THR A 463 30.09 -15.80 5.56
N TRP A 464 30.94 -16.33 6.44
CA TRP A 464 31.04 -17.77 6.70
C TRP A 464 31.28 -18.08 8.18
N VAL A 465 31.10 -19.34 8.58
CA VAL A 465 31.25 -19.77 9.97
C VAL A 465 32.54 -20.54 10.21
N GLN A 466 32.93 -21.48 9.35
CA GLN A 466 34.10 -22.34 9.60
C GLN A 466 35.31 -21.91 8.77
N GLN A 467 35.23 -22.06 7.45
CA GLN A 467 36.33 -21.85 6.51
C GLN A 467 35.93 -20.92 5.37
N ARG A 468 36.90 -20.14 4.89
CA ARG A 468 36.71 -19.23 3.75
C ARG A 468 36.18 -20.01 2.53
N PRO A 469 35.05 -19.60 1.93
CA PRO A 469 34.52 -20.22 0.71
C PRO A 469 35.29 -19.76 -0.53
N ASP A 470 35.14 -20.50 -1.62
CA ASP A 470 35.46 -19.96 -2.94
C ASP A 470 34.33 -19.03 -3.38
N ILE A 471 34.66 -17.84 -3.85
CA ILE A 471 33.71 -16.79 -4.20
C ILE A 471 33.87 -16.46 -5.68
N SER A 472 32.80 -16.60 -6.45
CA SER A 472 32.71 -16.16 -7.84
C SER A 472 31.53 -15.20 -8.00
N LEU A 473 31.77 -14.08 -8.69
CA LEU A 473 30.77 -13.08 -9.03
C LEU A 473 30.92 -12.70 -10.50
N LEU A 474 29.84 -12.82 -11.26
CA LEU A 474 29.75 -12.46 -12.66
C LEU A 474 28.88 -11.21 -12.83
N ASP A 475 29.36 -10.27 -13.62
CA ASP A 475 28.55 -9.13 -14.08
C ASP A 475 27.48 -9.55 -15.11
N PRO A 476 26.57 -8.65 -15.51
CA PRO A 476 25.51 -8.98 -16.47
C PRO A 476 26.00 -9.43 -17.86
N ASN A 477 27.27 -9.18 -18.20
CA ASN A 477 27.88 -9.63 -19.45
C ASN A 477 28.62 -10.97 -19.29
N GLY A 478 28.58 -11.59 -18.11
CA GLY A 478 29.31 -12.82 -17.80
C GLY A 478 30.80 -12.59 -17.50
N THR A 479 31.21 -11.35 -17.23
CA THR A 479 32.60 -11.04 -16.87
C THR A 479 32.82 -11.32 -15.39
N LEU A 480 33.88 -12.07 -15.06
CA LEU A 480 34.27 -12.31 -13.68
C LEU A 480 34.75 -11.02 -13.02
N MET A 481 34.19 -10.71 -11.85
CA MET A 481 34.53 -9.54 -11.06
C MET A 481 35.83 -9.74 -10.28
N GLY A 482 36.45 -8.62 -9.90
CA GLY A 482 37.72 -8.57 -9.17
C GLY A 482 37.69 -9.26 -7.80
N SER A 483 38.85 -9.31 -7.15
CA SER A 483 39.02 -9.97 -5.85
C SER A 483 38.27 -9.28 -4.72
N PHE A 484 37.55 -10.05 -3.92
CA PHE A 484 36.96 -9.59 -2.68
C PHE A 484 38.05 -9.21 -1.66
N THR A 485 37.81 -8.15 -0.89
CA THR A 485 38.61 -7.82 0.28
C THR A 485 38.20 -8.75 1.42
N VAL A 486 39.14 -9.52 1.94
CA VAL A 486 38.89 -10.60 2.90
C VAL A 486 39.33 -10.20 4.29
N ASP A 487 38.41 -10.29 5.23
CA ASP A 487 38.67 -10.20 6.66
C ASP A 487 38.56 -11.61 7.26
N ALA A 488 39.71 -12.27 7.37
CA ALA A 488 39.79 -13.63 7.89
C ALA A 488 39.44 -13.72 9.38
N VAL A 489 39.64 -12.65 10.15
CA VAL A 489 39.37 -12.62 11.59
C VAL A 489 37.87 -12.59 11.85
N SER A 490 37.15 -11.71 11.16
CA SER A 490 35.69 -11.62 11.25
C SER A 490 34.96 -12.59 10.34
N LYS A 491 35.69 -13.44 9.58
CA LYS A 491 35.12 -14.43 8.66
C LYS A 491 34.13 -13.82 7.66
N MET A 492 34.54 -12.72 7.04
CA MET A 492 33.74 -12.02 6.02
C MET A 492 34.61 -11.56 4.86
N ALA A 493 33.99 -11.38 3.70
CA ALA A 493 34.62 -10.84 2.52
C ALA A 493 33.66 -9.88 1.83
N HIS A 494 34.16 -8.79 1.28
CA HIS A 494 33.31 -7.82 0.59
C HIS A 494 33.92 -7.28 -0.70
N LEU A 495 33.05 -6.81 -1.59
CA LEU A 495 33.42 -6.17 -2.84
C LEU A 495 32.51 -4.97 -3.11
N SER A 496 33.12 -3.81 -3.32
CA SER A 496 32.44 -2.58 -3.73
C SER A 496 32.59 -2.41 -5.24
N ILE A 497 31.49 -2.19 -5.96
CA ILE A 497 31.51 -1.89 -7.38
C ILE A 497 31.83 -0.40 -7.58
N PRO A 498 32.90 -0.04 -8.32
CA PRO A 498 33.25 1.36 -8.53
C PRO A 498 32.20 2.05 -9.41
N GLY A 499 31.81 3.27 -9.04
CA GLY A 499 30.83 4.07 -9.78
C GLY A 499 29.42 3.51 -9.68
N THR A 500 28.71 3.48 -10.82
CA THR A 500 27.37 2.91 -10.92
C THR A 500 27.47 1.51 -11.51
N ALA A 501 26.97 0.50 -10.78
CA ALA A 501 26.93 -0.88 -11.24
C ALA A 501 26.09 -1.00 -12.52
N LYS A 502 26.49 -1.93 -13.39
CA LYS A 502 25.75 -2.23 -14.63
C LYS A 502 24.35 -2.76 -14.30
N VAL A 503 23.37 -2.22 -15.01
CA VAL A 503 21.98 -2.72 -15.00
C VAL A 503 21.94 -4.13 -15.57
N GLY A 504 21.20 -5.02 -14.91
CA GLY A 504 20.99 -6.40 -15.34
C GLY A 504 21.15 -7.42 -14.23
N VAL A 505 21.28 -8.68 -14.64
CA VAL A 505 21.35 -9.83 -13.75
C VAL A 505 22.81 -10.12 -13.39
N TRP A 506 23.15 -9.98 -12.11
CA TRP A 506 24.44 -10.38 -11.56
C TRP A 506 24.32 -11.77 -10.97
N THR A 507 25.32 -12.62 -11.19
CA THR A 507 25.30 -14.03 -10.74
C THR A 507 26.42 -14.29 -9.75
N TYR A 508 26.09 -14.87 -8.61
CA TYR A 508 27.08 -15.25 -7.59
C TYR A 508 27.05 -16.75 -7.32
N SER A 509 28.22 -17.27 -6.98
CA SER A 509 28.44 -18.68 -6.64
C SER A 509 29.44 -18.78 -5.50
N LEU A 510 29.01 -19.34 -4.36
CA LEU A 510 29.86 -19.59 -3.20
C LEU A 510 30.00 -21.08 -2.94
N GLN A 511 31.23 -21.60 -2.88
CA GLN A 511 31.46 -23.01 -2.57
C GLN A 511 31.86 -23.22 -1.11
N ALA A 512 31.14 -24.07 -0.39
CA ALA A 512 31.47 -24.47 0.97
C ALA A 512 32.78 -25.29 1.00
N LYS A 513 33.68 -24.95 1.93
CA LYS A 513 34.94 -25.66 2.14
C LYS A 513 34.97 -26.54 3.40
N ALA A 514 34.04 -26.33 4.32
CA ALA A 514 33.88 -27.13 5.53
C ALA A 514 32.57 -27.94 5.53
N ASN A 515 32.42 -28.84 6.49
CA ASN A 515 31.20 -29.59 6.73
C ASN A 515 30.87 -29.66 8.24
N PRO A 516 29.72 -29.13 8.70
CA PRO A 516 28.84 -28.21 7.96
C PRO A 516 29.48 -26.83 7.82
N GLU A 517 29.10 -26.09 6.79
CA GLU A 517 29.46 -24.68 6.59
C GLU A 517 28.20 -23.84 6.40
N THR A 518 28.12 -22.68 7.04
CA THR A 518 27.03 -21.74 6.81
C THR A 518 27.57 -20.56 6.03
N LEU A 519 27.03 -20.34 4.84
CA LEU A 519 27.41 -19.23 3.96
C LEU A 519 26.23 -18.28 3.82
N THR A 520 26.50 -16.97 3.92
CA THR A 520 25.51 -15.94 3.61
C THR A 520 26.06 -14.94 2.60
N ILE A 521 25.15 -14.34 1.83
CA ILE A 521 25.41 -13.23 0.94
C ILE A 521 24.38 -12.12 1.17
N THR A 522 24.87 -10.88 1.17
CA THR A 522 24.05 -9.68 1.23
C THR A 522 24.51 -8.72 0.15
N VAL A 523 23.56 -8.16 -0.60
CA VAL A 523 23.84 -7.20 -1.65
C VAL A 523 23.05 -5.93 -1.38
N ASN A 524 23.76 -4.81 -1.31
CA ASN A 524 23.18 -3.49 -1.12
C ASN A 524 23.55 -2.57 -2.27
N SER A 525 22.71 -1.57 -2.51
CA SER A 525 22.98 -0.49 -3.46
C SER A 525 22.27 0.79 -3.04
N ARG A 526 22.63 1.92 -3.63
CA ARG A 526 21.92 3.20 -3.46
C ARG A 526 21.29 3.62 -4.79
N ALA A 527 20.43 4.63 -4.73
CA ALA A 527 19.84 5.21 -5.93
C ALA A 527 20.92 5.62 -6.93
N ALA A 528 20.74 5.25 -8.19
CA ALA A 528 21.66 5.58 -9.27
C ALA A 528 21.68 7.09 -9.56
N ASN A 529 20.54 7.76 -9.36
CA ASN A 529 20.34 9.18 -9.61
C ASN A 529 19.39 9.77 -8.55
N SER A 530 19.75 10.90 -7.95
CA SER A 530 18.90 11.59 -6.95
C SER A 530 17.62 12.18 -7.53
N ALA A 531 17.53 12.37 -8.85
CA ALA A 531 16.33 12.89 -9.51
C ALA A 531 15.28 11.80 -9.81
N VAL A 532 15.65 10.52 -9.73
CA VAL A 532 14.75 9.40 -10.01
C VAL A 532 14.62 8.57 -8.74
N PRO A 533 13.43 8.51 -8.11
CA PRO A 533 13.27 7.71 -6.90
C PRO A 533 13.52 6.23 -7.22
N PRO A 534 14.24 5.51 -6.33
CA PRO A 534 14.46 4.09 -6.50
C PRO A 534 13.17 3.30 -6.27
N ILE A 535 13.11 2.08 -6.80
CA ILE A 535 12.10 1.10 -6.38
C ILE A 535 12.42 0.67 -4.93
N THR A 536 11.44 0.82 -4.05
CA THR A 536 11.54 0.51 -2.62
C THR A 536 10.56 -0.58 -2.24
N VAL A 537 10.96 -1.43 -1.29
CA VAL A 537 10.08 -2.41 -0.64
C VAL A 537 10.09 -2.12 0.85
N ASN A 538 8.91 -1.94 1.42
CA ASN A 538 8.70 -1.85 2.86
C ASN A 538 7.88 -3.06 3.29
N ALA A 539 8.25 -3.68 4.40
CA ALA A 539 7.48 -4.77 4.98
C ALA A 539 7.06 -4.40 6.39
N LYS A 540 5.93 -4.94 6.86
CA LYS A 540 5.52 -4.88 8.27
C LYS A 540 4.48 -5.94 8.60
N MET A 541 4.38 -6.25 9.88
CA MET A 541 3.22 -6.95 10.43
C MET A 541 2.11 -5.95 10.78
N ASN A 542 0.86 -6.41 10.90
CA ASN A 542 -0.24 -5.57 11.38
C ASN A 542 -0.13 -5.20 12.87
N LYS A 543 0.53 -6.02 13.69
CA LYS A 543 0.68 -5.86 15.13
C LYS A 543 2.03 -6.42 15.59
N ASP A 544 2.49 -6.00 16.78
CA ASP A 544 3.73 -6.51 17.39
C ASP A 544 3.49 -7.73 18.29
N THR A 545 2.23 -8.02 18.64
CA THR A 545 1.85 -9.14 19.52
C THR A 545 0.58 -9.83 19.03
N SER A 546 0.52 -11.15 19.21
CA SER A 546 -0.68 -11.96 18.97
C SER A 546 -0.83 -13.05 20.03
N SER A 547 -2.06 -13.55 20.19
CA SER A 547 -2.37 -14.73 20.97
C SER A 547 -3.16 -15.69 20.09
N PHE A 548 -2.76 -16.96 20.04
CA PHE A 548 -3.54 -17.99 19.36
C PHE A 548 -4.99 -18.03 19.93
N PRO A 549 -6.02 -18.19 19.09
CA PRO A 549 -6.02 -18.33 17.62
C PRO A 549 -6.30 -17.00 16.90
N SER A 550 -5.65 -15.91 17.25
CA SER A 550 -5.75 -14.65 16.48
C SER A 550 -4.77 -14.68 15.32
N PRO A 551 -5.17 -14.38 14.07
CA PRO A 551 -4.26 -14.36 12.93
C PRO A 551 -3.39 -13.10 12.95
N MET A 552 -2.26 -13.17 12.24
CA MET A 552 -1.45 -12.01 11.90
C MET A 552 -1.60 -11.70 10.40
N ILE A 553 -1.30 -10.47 9.99
CA ILE A 553 -1.27 -10.09 8.58
C ILE A 553 0.13 -9.58 8.24
N VAL A 554 0.66 -10.09 7.15
CA VAL A 554 1.90 -9.62 6.54
C VAL A 554 1.56 -8.58 5.48
N TYR A 555 2.22 -7.43 5.50
CA TYR A 555 2.16 -6.40 4.47
C TYR A 555 3.52 -6.21 3.82
N ALA A 556 3.53 -6.09 2.49
CA ALA A 556 4.69 -5.71 1.70
C ALA A 556 4.30 -4.65 0.68
N GLU A 557 4.75 -3.42 0.88
CA GLU A 557 4.49 -2.30 -0.01
C GLU A 557 5.65 -2.11 -0.99
N ILE A 558 5.34 -2.08 -2.29
CA ILE A 558 6.30 -1.88 -3.38
C ILE A 558 5.94 -0.60 -4.13
N LEU A 559 6.82 0.39 -4.02
CA LEU A 559 6.65 1.71 -4.62
C LEU A 559 7.87 2.11 -5.43
N GLN A 560 7.64 3.01 -6.38
CA GLN A 560 8.68 3.87 -6.91
C GLN A 560 8.29 5.33 -6.65
N GLY A 561 8.93 5.97 -5.67
CA GLY A 561 8.42 7.21 -5.09
C GLY A 561 7.08 6.95 -4.41
N TYR A 562 5.99 7.47 -5.00
CA TYR A 562 4.62 7.21 -4.54
C TYR A 562 3.78 6.44 -5.58
N ILE A 563 4.42 5.84 -6.61
CA ILE A 563 3.74 5.06 -7.64
C ILE A 563 3.77 3.57 -7.25
N PRO A 564 2.60 2.91 -7.15
CA PRO A 564 2.52 1.47 -6.95
C PRO A 564 3.19 0.67 -8.06
N ILE A 565 3.91 -0.37 -7.67
CA ILE A 565 4.50 -1.36 -8.57
C ILE A 565 3.68 -2.65 -8.50
N LEU A 566 3.11 -3.05 -9.63
CA LEU A 566 2.24 -4.23 -9.74
C LEU A 566 2.96 -5.40 -10.42
N GLY A 567 2.41 -6.61 -10.27
CA GLY A 567 2.88 -7.82 -10.96
C GLY A 567 4.22 -8.37 -10.47
N ALA A 568 4.77 -7.85 -9.36
CA ALA A 568 5.93 -8.45 -8.69
C ALA A 568 5.55 -9.75 -7.98
N GLY A 569 6.44 -10.74 -8.02
CA GLY A 569 6.35 -11.93 -7.16
C GLY A 569 6.92 -11.59 -5.79
N VAL A 570 6.09 -11.69 -4.74
CA VAL A 570 6.46 -11.28 -3.38
C VAL A 570 6.39 -12.48 -2.44
N THR A 571 7.50 -12.76 -1.77
CA THR A 571 7.63 -13.88 -0.84
C THR A 571 8.02 -13.38 0.54
N ALA A 572 7.22 -13.71 1.55
CA ALA A 572 7.53 -13.52 2.96
C ALA A 572 8.14 -14.79 3.55
N PHE A 573 9.17 -14.59 4.36
CA PHE A 573 9.85 -15.59 5.17
C PHE A 573 9.64 -15.22 6.62
N ILE A 574 8.89 -16.04 7.34
CA ILE A 574 8.63 -15.85 8.77
C ILE A 574 9.43 -16.88 9.54
N GLU A 575 10.31 -16.43 10.41
CA GLU A 575 11.22 -17.28 11.18
C GLU A 575 10.79 -17.27 12.65
N SER A 576 10.61 -18.45 13.25
CA SER A 576 10.28 -18.59 14.68
C SER A 576 11.53 -18.55 15.58
N ASN A 577 11.33 -18.52 16.89
CA ASN A 577 12.41 -18.51 17.89
C ASN A 577 13.44 -19.64 17.72
N THR A 578 13.00 -20.81 17.26
CA THR A 578 13.87 -21.97 17.01
C THR A 578 14.53 -21.97 15.64
N GLY A 579 14.30 -20.93 14.82
CA GLY A 579 14.82 -20.82 13.46
C GLY A 579 13.98 -21.54 12.39
N LYS A 580 12.82 -22.11 12.75
CA LYS A 580 11.89 -22.70 11.77
C LYS A 580 11.34 -21.62 10.87
N ARG A 581 11.41 -21.83 9.55
CA ARG A 581 10.91 -20.89 8.55
C ARG A 581 9.60 -21.35 7.92
N GLU A 582 8.63 -20.45 7.89
CA GLU A 582 7.42 -20.54 7.08
C GLU A 582 7.53 -19.57 5.90
N VAL A 583 7.03 -19.99 4.74
CA VAL A 583 7.11 -19.22 3.49
C VAL A 583 5.72 -18.92 2.97
N LEU A 584 5.43 -17.66 2.69
CA LEU A 584 4.14 -17.19 2.19
C LEU A 584 4.35 -16.39 0.90
N GLU A 585 3.53 -16.65 -0.11
CA GLU A 585 3.39 -15.76 -1.26
C GLU A 585 2.38 -14.65 -0.91
N LEU A 586 2.74 -13.38 -1.08
CA LEU A 586 1.86 -12.24 -0.83
C LEU A 586 1.23 -11.76 -2.14
N LEU A 587 -0.02 -11.30 -2.08
CA LEU A 587 -0.82 -10.93 -3.26
C LEU A 587 -1.39 -9.52 -3.15
N ASP A 588 -1.48 -8.81 -4.27
CA ASP A 588 -2.15 -7.51 -4.44
C ASP A 588 -3.40 -7.70 -5.34
N ASN A 589 -4.39 -8.45 -4.83
CA ASN A 589 -5.56 -8.92 -5.57
C ASN A 589 -6.91 -8.38 -5.05
N GLY A 590 -6.90 -7.65 -3.93
CA GLY A 590 -8.03 -7.09 -3.22
C GLY A 590 -8.89 -8.11 -2.47
N ALA A 591 -8.34 -9.28 -2.13
CA ALA A 591 -9.04 -10.34 -1.41
C ALA A 591 -8.26 -10.82 -0.18
N GLY A 592 -8.97 -11.47 0.75
CA GLY A 592 -8.36 -12.02 1.96
C GLY A 592 -7.77 -10.92 2.86
N ALA A 593 -6.48 -11.01 3.14
CA ALA A 593 -5.76 -9.99 3.89
C ALA A 593 -5.54 -8.69 3.10
N ASP A 594 -5.50 -8.77 1.76
CA ASP A 594 -5.35 -7.60 0.91
C ASP A 594 -6.68 -6.86 0.75
N SER A 595 -6.73 -5.64 1.26
CA SER A 595 -7.96 -4.86 1.29
C SER A 595 -8.17 -4.07 -0.01
N ILE A 596 -7.13 -3.78 -0.78
CA ILE A 596 -7.22 -2.89 -1.95
C ILE A 596 -6.40 -3.44 -3.11
N LYS A 597 -7.12 -3.93 -4.12
CA LYS A 597 -6.51 -4.42 -5.36
C LYS A 597 -5.71 -3.34 -6.09
N ASN A 598 -4.52 -3.72 -6.55
CA ASN A 598 -3.59 -2.98 -7.39
C ASN A 598 -3.11 -1.66 -6.77
N ASP A 599 -2.93 -1.61 -5.46
CA ASP A 599 -2.42 -0.43 -4.77
C ASP A 599 -0.92 -0.50 -4.41
N GLY A 600 -0.26 -1.60 -4.82
CA GLY A 600 1.16 -1.87 -4.57
C GLY A 600 1.42 -2.48 -3.20
N VAL A 601 0.39 -2.83 -2.43
CA VAL A 601 0.50 -3.50 -1.13
C VAL A 601 0.12 -4.95 -1.29
N TYR A 602 1.11 -5.82 -1.16
CA TYR A 602 0.95 -7.26 -1.20
C TYR A 602 0.73 -7.79 0.21
N SER A 603 -0.35 -8.54 0.43
CA SER A 603 -0.74 -8.98 1.76
C SER A 603 -1.14 -10.45 1.83
N ARG A 604 -1.02 -11.05 3.02
CA ARG A 604 -1.55 -12.39 3.33
C ARG A 604 -1.75 -12.62 4.82
N TYR A 605 -2.70 -13.46 5.21
CA TYR A 605 -2.79 -13.93 6.60
C TYR A 605 -1.67 -14.91 6.95
N PHE A 606 -1.23 -14.84 8.20
CA PHE A 606 -0.35 -15.85 8.81
C PHE A 606 -1.06 -16.49 9.99
N THR A 607 -1.33 -17.79 9.86
CA THR A 607 -2.02 -18.64 10.84
C THR A 607 -1.16 -19.82 11.33
N ALA A 608 -0.08 -20.14 10.62
CA ALA A 608 0.78 -21.30 10.85
C ALA A 608 1.79 -21.10 12.00
N TYR A 609 1.30 -20.76 13.19
CA TYR A 609 2.16 -20.64 14.38
C TYR A 609 2.73 -22.00 14.77
N SER A 610 4.06 -22.06 14.88
CA SER A 610 4.78 -23.26 15.28
C SER A 610 4.98 -23.39 16.79
N GLU A 611 5.07 -22.27 17.51
CA GLU A 611 5.47 -22.23 18.92
C GLU A 611 5.12 -20.90 19.58
N ASN A 612 5.18 -20.87 20.92
CA ASN A 612 5.14 -19.62 21.66
C ASN A 612 6.48 -18.90 21.55
N GLY A 613 6.42 -17.57 21.48
CA GLY A 613 7.61 -16.74 21.44
C GLY A 613 7.65 -15.85 20.22
N ARG A 614 8.85 -15.56 19.73
CA ARG A 614 9.07 -14.48 18.77
C ARG A 614 9.19 -15.01 17.37
N TYR A 615 8.84 -14.12 16.46
CA TYR A 615 8.89 -14.34 15.03
C TYR A 615 9.51 -13.12 14.37
N SER A 616 10.35 -13.34 13.36
CA SER A 616 10.90 -12.28 12.51
C SER A 616 10.34 -12.39 11.09
N LEU A 617 10.16 -11.25 10.42
CA LEU A 617 9.64 -11.19 9.06
C LEU A 617 10.72 -10.66 8.11
N LYS A 618 11.00 -11.41 7.05
CA LYS A 618 11.76 -10.94 5.88
C LYS A 618 10.91 -11.09 4.63
N VAL A 619 10.89 -10.08 3.77
CA VAL A 619 10.20 -10.09 2.49
C VAL A 619 11.20 -9.94 1.36
N ARG A 620 11.02 -10.73 0.30
CA ARG A 620 11.74 -10.61 -0.97
C ARG A 620 10.74 -10.32 -2.07
N ALA A 621 10.99 -9.26 -2.83
CA ALA A 621 10.24 -8.92 -4.04
C ALA A 621 11.09 -9.16 -5.28
N LEU A 622 10.53 -9.88 -6.24
CA LEU A 622 11.13 -10.15 -7.54
C LEU A 622 10.22 -9.61 -8.64
N GLY A 623 10.69 -8.61 -9.36
CA GLY A 623 10.05 -8.10 -10.56
C GLY A 623 10.58 -8.79 -11.81
N GLY A 624 9.74 -9.50 -12.55
CA GLY A 624 10.08 -10.06 -13.86
C GLY A 624 9.91 -9.08 -15.01
N ALA A 625 10.77 -9.16 -16.02
CA ALA A 625 10.69 -8.31 -17.21
C ALA A 625 9.33 -8.49 -17.91
N SER A 626 8.63 -7.38 -18.16
CA SER A 626 7.28 -7.34 -18.77
C SER A 626 6.11 -7.85 -17.92
N ALA A 627 6.37 -8.42 -16.74
CA ALA A 627 5.32 -8.79 -15.78
C ALA A 627 4.98 -7.61 -14.84
N VAL A 628 5.96 -6.75 -14.60
CA VAL A 628 5.83 -5.62 -13.67
C VAL A 628 5.45 -4.34 -14.38
N THR A 629 4.47 -3.64 -13.83
CA THR A 629 4.03 -2.34 -14.35
C THR A 629 3.95 -1.28 -13.27
N ARG A 630 4.22 -0.01 -13.65
CA ARG A 630 3.86 1.13 -12.80
C ARG A 630 2.37 1.41 -12.96
N ASN A 631 1.65 1.47 -11.84
CA ASN A 631 0.25 1.86 -11.85
C ASN A 631 0.12 3.38 -11.75
N LEU A 632 -0.15 4.05 -12.87
CA LEU A 632 -0.42 5.48 -12.90
C LEU A 632 -1.89 5.80 -12.57
N ARG A 633 -2.67 4.85 -12.05
CA ARG A 633 -4.03 5.13 -11.59
C ARG A 633 -4.01 6.07 -10.39
N HIS A 634 -5.03 6.92 -10.28
CA HIS A 634 -5.18 7.78 -9.12
C HIS A 634 -5.41 6.95 -7.84
N PRO A 635 -4.89 7.38 -6.68
CA PRO A 635 -5.24 6.79 -5.40
C PRO A 635 -6.77 6.75 -5.21
N LEU A 636 -7.28 5.67 -4.62
CA LEU A 636 -8.72 5.51 -4.37
C LEU A 636 -9.23 6.48 -3.30
N ASN A 637 -8.41 6.73 -2.28
CA ASN A 637 -8.72 7.54 -1.10
C ASN A 637 -8.32 9.02 -1.29
N ARG A 638 -8.79 9.64 -2.38
CA ARG A 638 -8.46 11.04 -2.73
C ARG A 638 -9.60 12.00 -2.43
N ALA A 639 -9.28 13.28 -2.29
CA ALA A 639 -10.25 14.36 -2.21
C ALA A 639 -11.19 14.39 -3.43
N ALA A 640 -12.46 14.74 -3.23
CA ALA A 640 -13.40 14.89 -4.33
C ALA A 640 -13.00 16.10 -5.20
N TYR A 641 -12.81 15.86 -6.49
CA TYR A 641 -12.60 16.91 -7.49
C TYR A 641 -13.91 17.60 -7.79
N ILE A 642 -13.92 18.93 -7.76
CA ILE A 642 -15.08 19.75 -8.09
C ILE A 642 -14.96 20.17 -9.56
N PRO A 643 -15.79 19.64 -10.47
CA PRO A 643 -15.68 19.96 -11.91
C PRO A 643 -16.03 21.40 -12.22
N GLY A 644 -16.84 22.04 -11.38
CA GLY A 644 -17.28 23.41 -11.50
C GLY A 644 -18.46 23.68 -10.59
N TRP A 645 -18.95 24.92 -10.63
CA TRP A 645 -20.01 25.42 -9.77
C TRP A 645 -21.16 25.98 -10.60
N VAL A 646 -22.40 25.79 -10.14
CA VAL A 646 -23.52 26.54 -10.69
C VAL A 646 -23.63 27.87 -9.96
N VAL A 647 -23.45 28.97 -10.69
CA VAL A 647 -23.57 30.34 -10.22
C VAL A 647 -24.58 31.07 -11.10
N ASN A 648 -25.67 31.56 -10.51
CA ASN A 648 -26.76 32.22 -11.22
C ASN A 648 -27.33 31.39 -12.40
N GLY A 649 -27.44 30.07 -12.22
CA GLY A 649 -27.95 29.13 -13.23
C GLY A 649 -26.99 28.84 -14.39
N LYS A 650 -25.75 29.33 -14.33
CA LYS A 650 -24.69 29.02 -15.30
C LYS A 650 -23.57 28.22 -14.63
N ILE A 651 -22.96 27.31 -15.38
CA ILE A 651 -21.84 26.51 -14.91
C ILE A 651 -20.55 27.32 -15.08
N GLU A 652 -19.84 27.58 -13.97
CA GLU A 652 -18.48 28.09 -13.91
C GLU A 652 -17.54 26.90 -13.73
N GLU A 653 -16.76 26.57 -14.76
CA GLU A 653 -15.94 25.36 -14.79
C GLU A 653 -14.58 25.57 -14.12
N ASN A 654 -14.11 24.55 -13.41
CA ASN A 654 -12.72 24.45 -13.00
C ASN A 654 -11.88 23.86 -14.15
N PRO A 655 -10.53 24.01 -14.11
CA PRO A 655 -9.66 23.39 -15.11
C PRO A 655 -10.02 21.91 -15.34
N PRO A 656 -9.96 21.38 -16.57
CA PRO A 656 -10.21 19.95 -16.75
C PRO A 656 -9.15 19.15 -15.99
N ARG A 657 -9.58 18.06 -15.37
CA ARG A 657 -8.63 17.10 -14.78
C ARG A 657 -7.71 16.59 -15.90
N PRO A 658 -6.38 16.48 -15.68
CA PRO A 658 -5.49 15.95 -16.69
C PRO A 658 -5.98 14.58 -17.20
N GLU A 659 -6.32 14.48 -18.48
CA GLU A 659 -6.70 13.21 -19.11
C GLU A 659 -5.44 12.33 -19.19
N ILE A 660 -5.35 11.37 -18.27
CA ILE A 660 -4.41 10.27 -18.38
C ILE A 660 -5.28 9.04 -18.52
N ASP A 661 -4.95 8.18 -19.48
CA ASP A 661 -5.57 6.85 -19.55
C ASP A 661 -5.26 6.15 -18.23
N GLU A 662 -6.27 6.02 -17.37
CA GLU A 662 -6.14 5.41 -16.04
C GLU A 662 -5.63 3.96 -16.10
N ASN A 663 -5.67 3.35 -17.30
CA ASN A 663 -5.12 2.03 -17.57
C ASN A 663 -3.67 2.07 -18.09
N THR A 664 -3.02 3.23 -18.11
CA THR A 664 -1.62 3.34 -18.53
C THR A 664 -0.73 2.62 -17.52
N GLN A 665 -0.31 1.42 -17.92
CA GLN A 665 0.67 0.60 -17.24
C GLN A 665 1.96 0.63 -18.05
N THR A 666 3.02 1.21 -17.48
CA THR A 666 4.33 1.20 -18.14
C THR A 666 5.13 0.01 -17.66
N ASN A 667 5.55 -0.85 -18.59
CA ASN A 667 6.44 -1.97 -18.29
C ASN A 667 7.73 -1.47 -17.63
N LEU A 668 8.16 -2.20 -16.60
CA LEU A 668 9.41 -1.94 -15.91
C LEU A 668 10.46 -2.98 -16.25
N GLU A 669 11.71 -2.56 -16.04
CA GLU A 669 12.85 -3.46 -15.97
C GLU A 669 12.67 -4.44 -14.79
N SER A 670 13.29 -5.60 -14.89
CA SER A 670 13.34 -6.54 -13.77
C SER A 670 14.06 -5.92 -12.57
N PHE A 671 13.67 -6.30 -11.35
CA PHE A 671 14.35 -5.85 -10.13
C PHE A 671 14.30 -6.92 -9.04
N THR A 672 15.21 -6.82 -8.07
CA THR A 672 15.13 -7.55 -6.80
C THR A 672 15.29 -6.58 -5.64
N ARG A 673 14.45 -6.74 -4.62
CA ARG A 673 14.54 -6.01 -3.36
C ARG A 673 14.25 -6.94 -2.20
N THR A 674 14.94 -6.71 -1.08
CA THR A 674 14.71 -7.40 0.18
C THR A 674 14.45 -6.37 1.27
N ALA A 675 13.48 -6.65 2.14
CA ALA A 675 13.15 -5.80 3.27
C ALA A 675 12.81 -6.64 4.50
N ILE A 676 13.03 -6.10 5.68
CA ILE A 676 12.61 -6.71 6.96
C ILE A 676 11.34 -6.04 7.41
N GLY A 677 10.38 -6.83 7.86
CA GLY A 677 9.08 -6.36 8.31
C GLY A 677 8.93 -6.26 9.83
N GLY A 678 10.05 -6.10 10.53
CA GLY A 678 10.11 -6.13 11.98
C GLY A 678 9.91 -7.54 12.52
N ALA A 679 9.40 -7.61 13.74
CA ALA A 679 9.31 -8.84 14.49
C ALA A 679 8.14 -8.77 15.49
N PHE A 680 7.57 -9.91 15.85
CA PHE A 680 6.36 -9.98 16.68
C PHE A 680 6.42 -11.13 17.69
N VAL A 681 5.56 -11.09 18.71
CA VAL A 681 5.50 -12.11 19.78
C VAL A 681 4.14 -12.80 19.78
N VAL A 682 4.14 -14.13 19.79
CA VAL A 682 2.94 -14.98 19.83
C VAL A 682 2.86 -15.73 21.17
N SER A 683 1.67 -15.77 21.76
CA SER A 683 1.38 -16.53 22.99
C SER A 683 0.22 -17.52 22.82
N ASN A 684 0.08 -18.42 23.81
CA ASN A 684 -0.98 -19.43 23.93
C ASN A 684 -1.08 -20.44 22.77
N VAL A 685 0.01 -20.68 22.04
CA VAL A 685 0.09 -21.77 21.05
C VAL A 685 0.05 -23.13 21.81
N PRO A 686 -0.94 -24.01 21.55
CA PRO A 686 -1.05 -25.30 22.21
C PRO A 686 0.11 -26.25 21.90
N ASN A 687 0.42 -27.16 22.84
CA ASN A 687 1.34 -28.26 22.61
C ASN A 687 0.60 -29.40 21.88
N GLY A 688 0.81 -29.57 20.58
CA GLY A 688 0.21 -30.65 19.79
C GLY A 688 -0.37 -30.18 18.45
N PRO A 689 -1.19 -31.00 17.77
CA PRO A 689 -1.92 -30.58 16.58
C PRO A 689 -2.82 -29.39 16.92
N LEU A 690 -2.74 -28.32 16.11
CA LEU A 690 -3.57 -27.14 16.33
C LEU A 690 -5.03 -27.48 15.98
N PRO A 691 -6.01 -27.17 16.85
CA PRO A 691 -7.40 -27.21 16.46
C PRO A 691 -7.65 -26.15 15.39
N ASP A 692 -8.48 -26.48 14.41
CA ASP A 692 -8.97 -25.51 13.45
C ASP A 692 -10.01 -24.60 14.14
N LEU A 693 -9.65 -23.32 14.22
CA LEU A 693 -10.44 -22.25 14.84
C LEU A 693 -10.50 -21.02 13.93
N TYR A 694 -10.04 -21.14 12.67
CA TYR A 694 -9.89 -20.02 11.76
C TYR A 694 -10.94 -20.10 10.66
N PRO A 695 -12.01 -19.29 10.70
CA PRO A 695 -13.01 -19.33 9.65
C PRO A 695 -12.46 -18.81 8.31
N PRO A 696 -13.14 -19.12 7.18
CA PRO A 696 -12.83 -18.52 5.89
C PRO A 696 -12.93 -16.99 5.90
N SER A 697 -12.15 -16.33 5.03
CA SER A 697 -12.20 -14.86 4.91
C SER A 697 -13.57 -14.36 4.42
N GLN A 698 -13.91 -13.14 4.83
CA GLN A 698 -15.03 -12.41 4.23
C GLN A 698 -14.72 -12.12 2.75
N ILE A 699 -15.65 -12.44 1.87
CA ILE A 699 -15.58 -12.06 0.45
C ILE A 699 -15.91 -10.57 0.34
N THR A 700 -15.01 -9.76 -0.22
CA THR A 700 -15.22 -8.30 -0.34
C THR A 700 -15.29 -7.79 -1.79
N ASP A 701 -15.15 -8.68 -2.76
CA ASP A 701 -15.17 -8.39 -4.19
C ASP A 701 -16.33 -9.07 -4.94
N LEU A 702 -17.39 -9.46 -4.22
CA LEU A 702 -18.58 -10.04 -4.85
C LEU A 702 -19.20 -9.03 -5.81
N GLU A 703 -19.33 -9.45 -7.06
CA GLU A 703 -19.95 -8.70 -8.15
C GLU A 703 -21.05 -9.54 -8.79
N ALA A 704 -22.10 -8.86 -9.25
CA ALA A 704 -23.26 -9.50 -9.87
C ALA A 704 -23.65 -8.76 -11.16
N THR A 705 -23.92 -9.54 -12.20
CA THR A 705 -24.35 -9.04 -13.51
C THR A 705 -25.55 -9.85 -13.99
N SER A 706 -26.55 -9.16 -14.55
CA SER A 706 -27.67 -9.75 -15.26
C SER A 706 -27.22 -10.16 -16.67
N ASP A 707 -27.45 -11.41 -17.04
CA ASP A 707 -27.17 -12.01 -18.34
C ASP A 707 -28.47 -12.68 -18.83
N GLU A 708 -29.27 -11.94 -19.60
CA GLU A 708 -30.63 -12.33 -19.99
C GLU A 708 -31.52 -12.72 -18.79
N ASP A 709 -31.89 -14.00 -18.68
CA ASP A 709 -32.72 -14.57 -17.61
C ASP A 709 -31.91 -15.09 -16.41
N GLU A 710 -30.58 -14.99 -16.46
CA GLU A 710 -29.67 -15.49 -15.43
C GLU A 710 -28.92 -14.36 -14.74
N ILE A 711 -28.61 -14.57 -13.46
CA ILE A 711 -27.72 -13.72 -12.70
C ILE A 711 -26.39 -14.44 -12.59
N ARG A 712 -25.34 -13.83 -13.14
CA ARG A 712 -23.96 -14.27 -13.00
C ARG A 712 -23.29 -13.49 -11.87
N ILE A 713 -22.72 -14.21 -10.93
CA ILE A 713 -21.94 -13.67 -9.81
C ILE A 713 -20.48 -14.10 -9.91
N THR A 714 -19.57 -13.21 -9.52
CA THR A 714 -18.13 -13.51 -9.48
C THR A 714 -17.50 -12.96 -8.21
N TRP A 715 -16.53 -13.68 -7.65
CA TRP A 715 -15.79 -13.29 -6.45
C TRP A 715 -14.41 -13.97 -6.44
N THR A 716 -13.54 -13.60 -5.52
CA THR A 716 -12.30 -14.31 -5.25
C THR A 716 -12.51 -15.36 -4.15
N ALA A 717 -12.13 -16.61 -4.41
CA ALA A 717 -12.26 -17.72 -3.47
C ALA A 717 -11.53 -17.43 -2.14
N PRO A 718 -12.21 -17.49 -0.98
CA PRO A 718 -11.53 -17.52 0.31
C PRO A 718 -10.88 -18.88 0.56
N GLY A 719 -10.03 -18.97 1.58
CA GLY A 719 -9.46 -20.23 2.04
C GLY A 719 -10.28 -20.91 3.12
N ASP A 720 -9.91 -22.15 3.44
CA ASP A 720 -10.37 -22.91 4.61
C ASP A 720 -10.11 -22.07 5.87
N ASP A 721 -8.83 -21.71 6.06
CA ASP A 721 -8.36 -20.80 7.10
C ASP A 721 -8.08 -19.43 6.48
N PHE A 722 -9.01 -18.50 6.62
CA PHE A 722 -8.92 -17.16 6.01
C PHE A 722 -8.67 -17.16 4.49
N ASP A 723 -7.41 -17.04 4.04
CA ASP A 723 -6.97 -16.97 2.65
C ASP A 723 -5.99 -18.11 2.27
N VAL A 724 -6.02 -19.19 3.04
CA VAL A 724 -5.23 -20.41 2.86
C VAL A 724 -6.13 -21.65 2.79
N GLY A 725 -5.87 -22.54 1.85
CA GLY A 725 -6.64 -23.76 1.65
C GLY A 725 -7.86 -23.56 0.76
N THR A 726 -8.85 -24.45 0.88
CA THR A 726 -10.05 -24.49 0.04
C THR A 726 -11.26 -24.70 0.93
N VAL A 727 -12.29 -23.86 0.76
CA VAL A 727 -13.54 -23.97 1.51
C VAL A 727 -14.33 -25.20 1.09
N GLU A 728 -15.15 -25.73 2.00
CA GLU A 728 -15.98 -26.91 1.74
C GLU A 728 -17.20 -26.56 0.88
N GLN A 729 -17.85 -25.42 1.14
CA GLN A 729 -19.03 -24.99 0.41
C GLN A 729 -19.34 -23.49 0.55
N TYR A 730 -20.21 -23.00 -0.35
CA TYR A 730 -20.77 -21.64 -0.30
C TYR A 730 -22.28 -21.65 -0.04
N ILE A 731 -22.72 -20.74 0.83
CA ILE A 731 -24.13 -20.43 1.10
C ILE A 731 -24.43 -19.09 0.43
N ILE A 732 -25.25 -19.12 -0.62
CA ILE A 732 -25.61 -17.94 -1.42
C ILE A 732 -27.07 -17.59 -1.18
N ARG A 733 -27.36 -16.33 -0.83
CA ARG A 733 -28.71 -15.86 -0.53
C ARG A 733 -29.05 -14.56 -1.24
N ILE A 734 -30.34 -14.38 -1.52
CA ILE A 734 -30.89 -13.22 -2.21
C ILE A 734 -32.06 -12.59 -1.45
N SER A 735 -32.23 -11.27 -1.59
CA SER A 735 -33.38 -10.52 -1.04
C SER A 735 -33.70 -9.28 -1.88
N GLY A 736 -34.93 -8.78 -1.77
CA GLY A 736 -35.31 -7.45 -2.26
C GLY A 736 -34.89 -6.30 -1.33
N SER A 737 -34.39 -6.62 -0.12
CA SER A 737 -33.92 -5.66 0.89
C SER A 737 -32.45 -5.93 1.22
N LEU A 738 -31.63 -4.87 1.15
CA LEU A 738 -30.21 -4.93 1.51
C LEU A 738 -30.02 -5.24 3.01
N LEU A 739 -30.89 -4.68 3.85
CA LEU A 739 -30.81 -4.86 5.31
C LEU A 739 -31.11 -6.30 5.71
N ASP A 740 -31.98 -7.00 4.99
CA ASP A 740 -32.30 -8.41 5.29
C ASP A 740 -31.06 -9.29 5.13
N LEU A 741 -30.26 -9.08 4.07
CA LEU A 741 -29.02 -9.84 3.86
C LEU A 741 -27.92 -9.45 4.85
N ARG A 742 -27.89 -8.21 5.32
CA ARG A 742 -26.89 -7.74 6.28
C ARG A 742 -27.18 -8.23 7.70
N ASP A 743 -28.43 -8.04 8.14
CA ASP A 743 -28.82 -8.19 9.55
C ASP A 743 -29.47 -9.57 9.81
N ASN A 744 -30.14 -10.16 8.82
CA ASN A 744 -30.92 -11.40 8.94
C ASN A 744 -30.58 -12.39 7.82
N PHE A 745 -29.29 -12.55 7.51
CA PHE A 745 -28.82 -13.39 6.40
C PHE A 745 -29.47 -14.78 6.40
N ASP A 746 -29.59 -15.40 7.58
CA ASP A 746 -30.09 -16.77 7.73
C ASP A 746 -31.60 -16.95 7.49
N ASP A 747 -32.35 -15.86 7.30
CA ASP A 747 -33.77 -15.86 6.94
C ASP A 747 -34.01 -15.59 5.43
N ALA A 748 -33.00 -15.09 4.72
CA ALA A 748 -33.11 -14.73 3.30
C ALA A 748 -33.18 -15.97 2.39
N LEU A 749 -33.71 -15.81 1.17
CA LEU A 749 -33.90 -16.90 0.21
C LEU A 749 -32.56 -17.50 -0.23
N GLN A 750 -32.34 -18.78 0.08
CA GLN A 750 -31.13 -19.51 -0.29
C GLN A 750 -31.21 -20.10 -1.71
N ILE A 751 -30.13 -19.92 -2.47
CA ILE A 751 -29.94 -20.50 -3.79
C ILE A 751 -29.32 -21.89 -3.67
N ASN A 752 -29.74 -22.81 -4.54
CA ASN A 752 -29.14 -24.13 -4.62
C ASN A 752 -27.70 -24.05 -5.18
N THR A 753 -26.72 -24.38 -4.35
CA THR A 753 -25.28 -24.36 -4.67
C THR A 753 -24.68 -25.75 -4.85
N SER A 754 -25.48 -26.82 -4.95
CA SER A 754 -24.97 -28.21 -5.08
C SER A 754 -24.10 -28.46 -6.32
N ALA A 755 -24.20 -27.62 -7.35
CA ALA A 755 -23.38 -27.71 -8.56
C ALA A 755 -22.08 -26.88 -8.49
N LEU A 756 -21.89 -26.08 -7.42
CA LEU A 756 -20.72 -25.23 -7.24
C LEU A 756 -19.62 -26.02 -6.53
N LEU A 757 -18.48 -26.21 -7.20
CA LEU A 757 -17.28 -26.83 -6.64
C LEU A 757 -16.31 -25.72 -6.24
N PRO A 758 -16.03 -25.52 -4.94
CA PRO A 758 -15.09 -24.50 -4.51
C PRO A 758 -13.69 -24.72 -5.06
N SER A 759 -13.07 -23.64 -5.51
CA SER A 759 -11.70 -23.58 -5.99
C SER A 759 -10.72 -23.22 -4.87
N GLU A 760 -9.43 -23.44 -5.11
CA GLU A 760 -8.35 -23.01 -4.21
C GLU A 760 -8.42 -21.51 -3.90
N ALA A 761 -8.05 -21.12 -2.67
CA ALA A 761 -8.03 -19.72 -2.26
C ALA A 761 -7.29 -18.82 -3.24
N ASN A 762 -7.78 -17.58 -3.38
CA ASN A 762 -7.24 -16.54 -4.25
C ASN A 762 -7.47 -16.75 -5.76
N THR A 763 -8.21 -17.79 -6.15
CA THR A 763 -8.68 -17.96 -7.54
C THR A 763 -10.00 -17.24 -7.78
N LYS A 764 -10.30 -16.87 -9.03
CA LYS A 764 -11.57 -16.22 -9.38
C LYS A 764 -12.66 -17.28 -9.56
N GLU A 765 -13.74 -17.13 -8.81
CA GLU A 765 -14.94 -17.96 -8.85
C GLU A 765 -16.02 -17.28 -9.69
N SER A 766 -16.88 -18.10 -10.32
CA SER A 766 -18.04 -17.64 -11.07
C SER A 766 -19.18 -18.64 -10.95
N PHE A 767 -20.39 -18.14 -10.67
CA PHE A 767 -21.60 -18.96 -10.61
C PHE A 767 -22.77 -18.24 -11.27
N ALA A 768 -23.66 -18.98 -11.93
CA ALA A 768 -24.85 -18.44 -12.58
C ALA A 768 -26.10 -19.17 -12.09
N PHE A 769 -27.16 -18.43 -11.82
CA PHE A 769 -28.44 -18.97 -11.38
C PHE A 769 -29.62 -18.13 -11.87
N LYS A 770 -30.80 -18.73 -11.92
CA LYS A 770 -32.05 -18.04 -12.24
C LYS A 770 -32.69 -17.50 -10.96
N PRO A 771 -32.99 -16.20 -10.86
CA PRO A 771 -33.83 -15.69 -9.78
C PRO A 771 -35.22 -16.31 -9.97
N GLY A 772 -35.70 -17.12 -9.02
CA GLY A 772 -37.04 -17.73 -9.12
C GLY A 772 -38.17 -16.69 -9.15
N ASN A 773 -39.43 -17.11 -8.96
CA ASN A 773 -40.59 -16.20 -8.87
C ASN A 773 -40.52 -15.32 -7.60
N LEU A 774 -39.69 -14.29 -7.62
CA LEU A 774 -39.81 -13.15 -6.72
C LEU A 774 -41.06 -12.38 -7.16
N SER A 775 -41.94 -12.06 -6.21
CA SER A 775 -43.15 -11.26 -6.46
C SER A 775 -42.81 -10.03 -7.31
N GLU A 776 -43.30 -10.03 -8.55
CA GLU A 776 -43.01 -9.02 -9.59
C GLU A 776 -43.48 -7.61 -9.21
N GLU A 777 -44.27 -7.47 -8.15
CA GLU A 777 -44.96 -6.23 -7.82
C GLU A 777 -44.08 -5.16 -7.18
N ASN A 778 -42.84 -5.45 -6.71
CA ASN A 778 -42.07 -4.44 -5.96
C ASN A 778 -40.51 -4.45 -6.09
N ALA A 779 -39.86 -5.46 -6.66
CA ALA A 779 -38.39 -5.54 -6.67
C ALA A 779 -37.78 -4.87 -7.93
N THR A 780 -37.39 -3.60 -7.82
CA THR A 780 -36.56 -2.91 -8.84
C THR A 780 -35.10 -3.37 -8.81
N HIS A 781 -34.66 -3.97 -7.68
CA HIS A 781 -33.31 -4.48 -7.45
C HIS A 781 -33.36 -5.80 -6.67
N ILE A 782 -32.44 -6.70 -6.98
CA ILE A 782 -32.10 -7.89 -6.19
C ILE A 782 -30.75 -7.65 -5.54
N PHE A 783 -30.68 -7.91 -4.24
CA PHE A 783 -29.44 -7.96 -3.48
C PHE A 783 -28.98 -9.40 -3.29
N ILE A 784 -27.67 -9.63 -3.26
CA ILE A 784 -27.05 -10.96 -3.21
C ILE A 784 -25.88 -10.91 -2.24
N ALA A 785 -25.76 -11.94 -1.38
CA ALA A 785 -24.63 -12.10 -0.47
C ALA A 785 -24.23 -13.57 -0.31
N ILE A 786 -22.98 -13.80 0.09
CA ILE A 786 -22.37 -15.13 0.23
C ILE A 786 -21.77 -15.29 1.63
N ARG A 787 -21.91 -16.48 2.22
CA ARG A 787 -21.06 -17.00 3.29
C ARG A 787 -20.30 -18.23 2.80
N SER A 788 -19.10 -18.43 3.31
CA SER A 788 -18.28 -19.61 3.07
C SER A 788 -18.21 -20.47 4.31
N VAL A 789 -18.11 -21.79 4.13
CA VAL A 789 -18.03 -22.77 5.21
C VAL A 789 -16.77 -23.60 5.02
N ASP A 790 -15.97 -23.74 6.07
CA ASP A 790 -14.77 -24.60 6.07
C ASP A 790 -15.09 -26.06 6.40
N LYS A 791 -14.07 -26.92 6.41
CA LYS A 791 -14.20 -28.35 6.74
C LYS A 791 -14.54 -28.62 8.20
N SER A 792 -14.27 -27.67 9.09
CA SER A 792 -14.59 -27.71 10.51
C SER A 792 -15.98 -27.11 10.81
N ASN A 793 -16.74 -26.74 9.78
CA ASN A 793 -18.05 -26.13 9.84
C ASN A 793 -18.07 -24.74 10.53
N LEU A 794 -16.96 -24.00 10.52
CA LEU A 794 -16.96 -22.57 10.82
C LEU A 794 -17.37 -21.79 9.57
N THR A 795 -17.96 -20.61 9.81
CA THR A 795 -18.54 -19.79 8.75
C THR A 795 -17.86 -18.42 8.68
N SER A 796 -17.65 -17.93 7.47
CA SER A 796 -17.17 -16.57 7.26
C SER A 796 -18.23 -15.53 7.63
N LYS A 797 -17.79 -14.28 7.79
CA LYS A 797 -18.70 -13.13 7.75
C LYS A 797 -19.40 -13.05 6.39
N VAL A 798 -20.61 -12.49 6.38
CA VAL A 798 -21.36 -12.21 5.14
C VAL A 798 -20.51 -11.35 4.22
N SER A 799 -20.47 -11.69 2.93
CA SER A 799 -19.75 -10.93 1.91
C SER A 799 -20.21 -9.47 1.83
N ASN A 800 -19.49 -8.64 1.05
CA ASN A 800 -20.12 -7.42 0.54
C ASN A 800 -21.41 -7.78 -0.23
N ILE A 801 -22.42 -6.92 -0.16
CA ILE A 801 -23.71 -7.17 -0.80
C ILE A 801 -23.63 -6.66 -2.24
N ALA A 802 -23.80 -7.57 -3.21
CA ALA A 802 -23.91 -7.23 -4.62
C ALA A 802 -25.36 -6.88 -4.96
N GLN A 803 -25.55 -6.01 -5.96
CA GLN A 803 -26.88 -5.58 -6.40
C GLN A 803 -27.04 -5.71 -7.92
N VAL A 804 -28.22 -6.15 -8.36
CA VAL A 804 -28.62 -6.24 -9.77
C VAL A 804 -29.99 -5.59 -9.94
N ALA A 805 -30.14 -4.70 -10.92
CA ALA A 805 -31.43 -4.14 -11.28
C ALA A 805 -32.16 -5.08 -12.25
N LEU A 806 -33.43 -5.37 -11.97
CA LEU A 806 -34.30 -6.10 -12.90
C LEU A 806 -35.15 -5.08 -13.66
N PHE A 807 -35.01 -5.01 -14.98
CA PHE A 807 -35.87 -4.22 -15.82
C PHE A 807 -37.00 -5.10 -16.34
N THR A 808 -38.22 -4.90 -15.86
CA THR A 808 -39.41 -5.32 -16.61
C THR A 808 -39.66 -4.28 -17.71
N PRO A 809 -39.69 -4.67 -19.00
CA PRO A 809 -40.24 -3.80 -20.02
C PRO A 809 -41.69 -3.50 -19.64
N GLU A 810 -42.02 -2.22 -19.41
CA GLU A 810 -43.44 -1.84 -19.38
C GLU A 810 -44.01 -2.25 -20.74
N ALA A 811 -45.01 -3.15 -20.73
CA ALA A 811 -45.76 -3.48 -21.92
C ALA A 811 -46.23 -2.17 -22.54
N ASP A 812 -45.93 -1.96 -23.82
CA ASP A 812 -46.43 -0.84 -24.59
C ASP A 812 -47.95 -0.76 -24.37
N TYR A 813 -48.39 0.23 -23.58
CA TYR A 813 -49.79 0.61 -23.52
C TYR A 813 -50.13 1.15 -24.91
N THR A 814 -50.65 0.27 -25.76
CA THR A 814 -51.37 0.69 -26.96
C THR A 814 -52.54 1.57 -26.49
N PRO A 815 -52.61 2.84 -26.90
CA PRO A 815 -53.79 3.65 -26.61
C PRO A 815 -54.99 2.98 -27.28
N ASP A 816 -56.03 2.71 -26.51
CA ASP A 816 -57.33 2.28 -26.98
C ASP A 816 -57.99 3.46 -27.73
N ASP A 817 -57.73 3.55 -29.03
CA ASP A 817 -58.33 4.54 -29.92
C ASP A 817 -59.78 4.14 -30.24
N SER A 818 -60.71 4.62 -29.41
CA SER A 818 -62.13 4.69 -29.73
C SER A 818 -62.57 6.16 -29.88
N HIS A 819 -62.25 6.78 -31.03
CA HIS A 819 -63.19 7.64 -31.75
C HIS A 819 -62.71 8.05 -33.15
N PRO A 820 -63.64 8.24 -34.12
CA PRO A 820 -63.32 8.41 -35.54
C PRO A 820 -63.28 9.89 -35.95
N ASP A 821 -62.33 10.30 -36.82
CA ASP A 821 -62.60 11.08 -38.05
C ASP A 821 -61.31 11.39 -38.86
N PRO A 822 -61.36 11.91 -40.12
CA PRO A 822 -60.64 11.31 -41.24
C PRO A 822 -59.52 12.20 -41.81
N GLY A 823 -58.44 11.59 -42.29
CA GLY A 823 -57.38 12.32 -43.00
C GLY A 823 -56.39 11.37 -43.67
N PRO A 824 -55.83 11.72 -44.85
CA PRO A 824 -55.39 10.73 -45.82
C PRO A 824 -54.04 10.11 -45.46
N ALA A 825 -53.96 8.79 -45.67
CA ALA A 825 -52.76 7.99 -45.50
C ALA A 825 -51.59 8.52 -46.33
N LYS A 826 -50.50 8.91 -45.67
CA LYS A 826 -49.18 9.04 -46.29
C LYS A 826 -48.44 7.72 -46.11
N SER A 827 -48.25 7.02 -47.22
CA SER A 827 -47.41 5.82 -47.33
C SER A 827 -45.93 6.17 -47.07
N GLY A 828 -45.41 5.80 -45.92
CA GLY A 828 -43.98 5.84 -45.63
C GLY A 828 -43.29 4.65 -46.32
N VAL A 829 -42.52 4.94 -47.38
CA VAL A 829 -41.63 3.95 -48.01
C VAL A 829 -40.44 3.73 -47.07
N SER A 830 -40.18 2.46 -46.71
CA SER A 830 -39.04 2.08 -45.86
C SER A 830 -37.71 2.51 -46.49
N ILE A 831 -36.82 3.08 -45.68
CA ILE A 831 -35.46 3.48 -46.06
C ILE A 831 -34.67 2.28 -46.62
N SER A 832 -34.99 1.05 -46.19
CA SER A 832 -34.38 -0.18 -46.74
C SER A 832 -34.74 -0.41 -48.21
N THR A 833 -35.95 -0.02 -48.62
CA THR A 833 -36.42 -0.14 -50.01
C THR A 833 -35.73 0.88 -50.91
N LEU A 834 -35.48 2.09 -50.42
CA LEU A 834 -34.70 3.11 -51.14
C LEU A 834 -33.24 2.68 -51.34
N VAL A 835 -32.60 2.10 -50.32
CA VAL A 835 -31.23 1.59 -50.43
C VAL A 835 -31.13 0.46 -51.46
N LEU A 836 -32.10 -0.47 -51.47
CA LEU A 836 -32.14 -1.55 -52.46
C LEU A 836 -32.34 -1.04 -53.90
N ILE A 837 -33.17 -0.01 -54.10
CA ILE A 837 -33.38 0.61 -55.42
C ILE A 837 -32.09 1.29 -55.90
N VAL A 838 -31.37 2.00 -55.02
CA VAL A 838 -30.11 2.68 -55.37
C VAL A 838 -29.01 1.67 -55.69
N VAL A 839 -28.85 0.62 -54.88
CA VAL A 839 -27.84 -0.43 -55.15
C VAL A 839 -28.17 -1.16 -56.46
N GLY A 840 -29.43 -1.51 -56.69
CA GLY A 840 -29.87 -2.14 -57.93
C GLY A 840 -29.61 -1.28 -59.17
N SER A 841 -29.83 0.03 -59.09
CA SER A 841 -29.58 0.95 -60.20
C SER A 841 -28.09 1.16 -60.48
N VAL A 842 -27.22 1.17 -59.46
CA VAL A 842 -25.75 1.22 -59.66
C VAL A 842 -25.23 -0.05 -60.36
N VAL A 843 -25.76 -1.22 -60.01
CA VAL A 843 -25.38 -2.49 -60.67
C VAL A 843 -25.81 -2.50 -62.14
N ILE A 844 -27.02 -2.03 -62.44
CA ILE A 844 -27.53 -1.93 -63.82
C ILE A 844 -26.68 -0.96 -64.66
N VAL A 845 -26.35 0.22 -64.12
CA VAL A 845 -25.50 1.20 -64.82
C VAL A 845 -24.10 0.64 -65.08
N SER A 846 -23.53 -0.10 -64.12
CA SER A 846 -22.22 -0.74 -64.26
C SER A 846 -22.22 -1.84 -65.33
N LEU A 847 -23.30 -2.62 -65.43
CA LEU A 847 -23.50 -3.62 -66.49
C LEU A 847 -23.64 -2.96 -67.87
N ILE A 848 -24.42 -1.89 -67.97
CA ILE A 848 -24.58 -1.13 -69.23
C ILE A 848 -23.24 -0.55 -69.69
N LEU A 849 -22.47 0.07 -68.79
CA LEU A 849 -21.13 0.60 -69.08
C LEU A 849 -20.18 -0.51 -69.57
N SER A 850 -20.18 -1.66 -68.90
CA SER A 850 -19.33 -2.80 -69.27
C SER A 850 -19.69 -3.37 -70.65
N VAL A 851 -20.98 -3.52 -70.94
CA VAL A 851 -21.48 -3.95 -72.26
C VAL A 851 -21.14 -2.92 -73.34
N THR A 852 -21.29 -1.63 -73.04
CA THR A 852 -20.99 -0.54 -73.99
C THR A 852 -19.50 -0.47 -74.31
N ILE A 853 -18.62 -0.62 -73.31
CA ILE A 853 -17.17 -0.70 -73.50
C ILE A 853 -16.79 -1.95 -74.31
N CYS A 854 -17.42 -3.10 -74.06
CA CYS A 854 -17.17 -4.33 -74.80
C CYS A 854 -17.60 -4.22 -76.28
N ILE A 855 -18.72 -3.53 -76.56
CA ILE A 855 -19.19 -3.27 -77.93
C ILE A 855 -18.29 -2.26 -78.65
N LEU A 856 -17.82 -1.20 -77.97
CA LEU A 856 -16.89 -0.21 -78.53
C LEU A 856 -15.51 -0.80 -78.84
N ASN A 857 -15.01 -1.74 -78.02
CA ASN A 857 -13.74 -2.42 -78.28
C ASN A 857 -13.82 -3.44 -79.43
N LYS A 858 -14.99 -4.07 -79.63
CA LYS A 858 -15.21 -5.03 -80.74
C LYS A 858 -15.29 -4.35 -82.11
N ASN A 859 -15.67 -3.07 -82.18
CA ASN A 859 -15.80 -2.31 -83.43
C ASN A 859 -14.53 -1.52 -83.84
N ARG A 860 -13.46 -1.53 -83.03
CA ARG A 860 -12.25 -0.71 -83.29
C ARG A 860 -11.06 -1.48 -83.89
N ASN A 861 -11.16 -2.81 -84.06
CA ASN A 861 -10.06 -3.66 -84.54
C ASN A 861 -10.15 -4.12 -86.02
N THR A 862 -10.91 -3.45 -86.87
CA THR A 862 -10.87 -3.64 -88.31
C THR A 862 -10.54 -2.35 -89.05
N ARG A 863 -9.25 -2.00 -89.16
CA ARG A 863 -8.59 -1.43 -90.37
C ARG A 863 -7.15 -0.92 -90.11
N ARG A 864 -6.18 -1.69 -90.69
CA ARG A 864 -4.96 -1.25 -91.43
C ARG A 864 -3.76 -0.62 -90.67
N PRO A 865 -2.55 -0.53 -91.30
CA PRO A 865 -1.75 -1.50 -92.07
C PRO A 865 -0.24 -1.53 -91.67
N ARG A 866 0.54 -2.39 -92.35
CA ARG A 866 2.01 -2.59 -92.31
C ARG A 866 2.86 -1.34 -92.62
N THR A 867 4.04 -1.26 -92.00
CA THR A 867 5.43 -0.87 -92.45
C THR A 867 6.21 -0.44 -91.18
N GLY A 868 7.52 -0.59 -90.98
CA GLY A 868 8.69 -0.98 -91.78
C GLY A 868 9.91 -0.32 -91.13
N PHE A 869 11.03 -1.06 -91.04
CA PHE A 869 12.32 -0.80 -90.38
C PHE A 869 12.44 -1.23 -88.91
#